data_AF-A0A1S9RUN7-F1
#
_entry.id   AF-A0A1S9RUN7-F1
#
_cell.length_a   1.000
_cell.length_b   1.000
_cell.length_c   1.000
_cell.angle_alpha   90.00
_cell.angle_beta   90.00
_cell.angle_gamma   90.00
#
_symmetry.space_group_name_H-M   'P 1'
#
loop_
_entity.id
_entity.type
_entity.pdbx_description
1 polymer ?
#
loop_
_entity_poly.entity_id
_entity_poly.type
_entity_poly.pdbx_seq_one_letter_code
_entity_poly.pdbx_strand_id
1 'polypeptide(L)'
;MNHPSNKHKCGHSLIIRQWKQGAPWQEHEIHPSELIASSQNQAPGYISADTQVYTILAKANEIRNCHDCKEALIKAFLMPSLWWTDHLRKSNGYFGCEVIRDGEKITGLNSWAFFQSKKMTNERVYVWSKFNIFTRWISETKQTAILIFDTEDHTPHPFENLTLEEHLLGDPFWIYPYILNSISDLEENAVWAIRDQIRPIEKGPRDILAHRNKGQPPNYRKLHDIARHSIHVTETLDVALQTIERILENHRTYMYPGDSVLSPSLQTSQAWQAIQSRLSFPQSFLGSLRHRSISNEKRLQNEIQLTFQNVARHDALVMMDDSAALKTLAFVTFTFLPPTFICAMFTVCPFSIAFLVFINSSVSFVVTDLIGLHDGEGDAVGTLGFADELLALAACPLWGVLSDRIGVRYVCAIGYAVIAVALVLFVQATNVYPQLLLGRLLFSVGGSAVSTMVTAVLPTVTGRALREQAYRASVSSELTITPARLNGRQNGYHADSGTSRASPSARLSGFVGLFAGCGALVSLGVFLPLPARFEKLGLSPAEAIRRSYYLVAAVAIIISLISFIGLRNLPDEEGKGLRALWNSQHAGDVDENDEAFDGPERLSYWKQLTTALLLGFRNRSIGLGYAGGFVARASSVGISLFIPLAVNHYYRVSGLCHEDHEPMPNSGLGEIRKACPRAYILASILTGVSQLIALIAAPAFGYLTDKSRRYNVPLLVAALVGVVGYLAFGLLPNPQFKGPDGNAGVFIVMALLGISQIGAIVCSLAVLSNGILQVGADDDALRKICAEQRVDHERTNGGEGENQPLLAHSVNHRLQHLSHLKGSIAGVYSLYGGAGILILTKIGGLLFDVLSSGTPFFIMASFNGILLVTGIVCGILNHVARSKGVSG
;
A
#
# COMPACT_ATOMS: atom_id res chain seq x y z
N MET A 1 -1.81 57.52 74.09
CA MET A 1 -2.93 56.59 73.85
C MET A 1 -2.58 55.73 72.64
N ASN A 2 -2.18 54.49 72.93
CA ASN A 2 -2.34 53.21 72.22
C ASN A 2 -2.26 53.13 70.68
N HIS A 3 -1.18 52.47 70.25
CA HIS A 3 -1.02 51.63 69.04
C HIS A 3 -2.10 50.52 68.95
N PRO A 4 -2.43 49.97 67.75
CA PRO A 4 -1.47 49.16 66.97
C PRO A 4 -1.45 49.43 65.45
N SER A 5 -0.33 49.93 64.94
CA SER A 5 0.52 49.26 63.94
C SER A 5 0.43 47.73 63.96
N ASN A 6 -0.43 47.17 63.12
CA ASN A 6 -0.37 45.77 62.71
C ASN A 6 -0.62 45.72 61.19
N LYS A 7 0.27 46.35 60.41
CA LYS A 7 0.48 45.89 59.02
C LYS A 7 1.04 44.48 59.18
N HIS A 8 0.31 43.47 58.72
CA HIS A 8 0.75 42.08 58.70
C HIS A 8 2.23 42.04 58.27
N LYS A 9 3.14 41.79 59.22
CA LYS A 9 4.54 41.51 58.89
C LYS A 9 4.53 40.19 58.12
N CYS A 10 4.64 40.30 56.81
CA CYS A 10 5.08 39.25 55.89
C CYS A 10 6.17 38.42 56.62
N GLY A 11 5.93 37.14 56.89
CA GLY A 11 6.88 36.29 57.62
C GLY A 11 8.07 35.82 56.77
N HIS A 12 8.28 36.45 55.61
CA HIS A 12 9.30 36.05 54.65
C HIS A 12 10.61 36.75 54.98
N SER A 13 11.68 35.96 55.12
CA SER A 13 13.04 36.45 55.22
C SER A 13 13.82 36.17 53.94
N LEU A 14 14.79 37.04 53.66
CA LEU A 14 15.74 36.92 52.57
C LEU A 14 17.12 36.71 53.17
N ILE A 15 17.86 35.74 52.64
CA ILE A 15 19.26 35.54 53.01
C ILE A 15 20.12 36.28 51.99
N ILE A 16 20.88 37.27 52.46
CA ILE A 16 21.82 38.04 51.64
C ILE A 16 23.24 37.60 51.98
N ARG A 17 24.01 37.23 50.96
CA ARG A 17 25.44 36.99 51.08
C ARG A 17 26.21 38.06 50.32
N GLN A 18 27.16 38.71 50.97
CA GLN A 18 28.01 39.75 50.38
C GLN A 18 29.43 39.23 50.19
N TRP A 19 30.04 39.55 49.05
CA TRP A 19 31.40 39.17 48.71
C TRP A 19 32.22 40.35 48.22
N LYS A 20 33.47 40.37 48.67
CA LYS A 20 34.53 41.24 48.17
C LYS A 20 35.83 40.47 48.05
N GLN A 21 36.65 40.86 47.10
CA GLN A 21 37.93 40.22 46.86
C GLN A 21 38.81 40.21 48.12
N GLY A 22 39.33 39.05 48.48
CA GLY A 22 40.20 38.87 49.66
C GLY A 22 39.48 38.75 51.01
N ALA A 23 38.14 38.77 51.06
CA ALA A 23 37.37 38.52 52.27
C ALA A 23 36.43 37.31 52.13
N PRO A 24 36.11 36.60 53.22
CA PRO A 24 35.08 35.55 53.21
C PRO A 24 33.69 36.14 52.97
N TRP A 25 32.77 35.31 52.48
CA TRP A 25 31.35 35.67 52.34
C TRP A 25 30.75 36.07 53.69
N GLN A 26 29.98 37.16 53.70
CA GLN A 26 29.23 37.59 54.88
C GLN A 26 27.73 37.37 54.65
N GLU A 27 27.10 36.58 55.51
CA GLU A 27 25.68 36.23 55.42
C GLU A 27 24.85 37.00 56.45
N HIS A 28 23.72 37.56 56.00
CA HIS A 28 22.77 38.29 56.81
C HIS A 28 21.34 37.92 56.40
N GLU A 29 20.44 37.80 57.37
CA GLU A 29 19.02 37.60 57.14
C GLU A 29 18.30 38.94 57.28
N ILE A 30 17.52 39.32 56.26
CA ILE A 30 16.78 40.59 56.23
C ILE A 30 15.32 40.38 55.81
N HIS A 31 14.47 41.34 56.14
CA HIS A 31 13.10 41.37 55.62
C HIS A 31 13.04 42.12 54.27
N PRO A 32 12.22 41.68 53.27
CA PRO A 32 12.13 42.34 51.97
C PRO A 32 11.86 43.85 52.01
N SER A 33 11.11 44.34 53.00
CA SER A 33 10.81 45.77 53.15
C SER A 33 12.03 46.63 53.53
N GLU A 34 13.13 46.02 53.94
CA GLU A 34 14.39 46.71 54.31
C GLU A 34 15.25 46.99 53.06
N LEU A 35 14.88 46.45 51.89
CA LEU A 35 15.52 46.73 50.61
C LEU A 35 15.11 48.11 50.07
N ILE A 36 15.65 49.16 50.67
CA ILE A 36 15.42 50.55 50.24
C ILE A 36 16.60 51.00 49.36
N ALA A 37 16.33 51.27 48.07
CA ALA A 37 17.29 51.90 47.17
C ALA A 37 17.06 53.42 47.13
N SER A 38 18.11 54.20 47.40
CA SER A 38 18.09 55.68 47.37
C SER A 38 18.05 56.25 45.96
N SER A 39 18.60 55.53 44.98
CA SER A 39 18.60 55.88 43.55
C SER A 39 18.63 54.62 42.69
N GLN A 40 18.21 54.71 41.43
CA GLN A 40 18.23 53.57 40.50
C GLN A 40 19.64 53.08 40.15
N ASN A 41 20.68 53.90 40.38
CA ASN A 41 22.06 53.60 40.00
C ASN A 41 22.91 53.06 41.16
N GLN A 42 22.29 52.78 42.32
CA GLN A 42 22.98 52.30 43.51
C GLN A 42 22.35 51.00 44.03
N ALA A 43 23.16 50.19 44.71
CA ALA A 43 22.66 49.05 45.46
C ALA A 43 21.73 49.51 46.61
N PRO A 44 20.80 48.66 47.07
CA PRO A 44 20.01 48.93 48.27
C PRO A 44 20.91 49.32 49.46
N GLY A 45 20.46 50.29 50.29
CA GLY A 45 21.30 50.93 51.31
C GLY A 45 21.85 50.01 52.42
N TYR A 46 21.35 48.77 52.51
CA TYR A 46 21.86 47.73 53.41
C TYR A 46 23.16 47.07 52.91
N ILE A 47 23.50 47.27 51.63
CA ILE A 47 24.67 46.66 50.99
C ILE A 47 25.82 47.64 51.04
N SER A 48 26.99 47.16 51.51
CA SER A 48 28.16 48.01 51.62
C SER A 48 28.67 48.46 50.24
N ALA A 49 29.18 49.69 50.16
CA ALA A 49 29.69 50.26 48.91
C ALA A 49 30.95 49.54 48.39
N ASP A 50 31.70 48.83 49.24
CA ASP A 50 32.87 48.02 48.88
C ASP A 50 32.53 46.59 48.40
N THR A 51 31.26 46.17 48.49
CA THR A 51 30.81 44.86 48.04
C THR A 51 30.82 44.79 46.52
N GLN A 52 31.48 43.81 45.91
CA GLN A 52 31.53 43.65 44.44
C GLN A 52 30.39 42.76 43.94
N VAL A 53 30.07 41.70 44.68
CA VAL A 53 29.01 40.74 44.33
C VAL A 53 28.18 40.46 45.56
N TYR A 54 26.86 40.42 45.41
CA TYR A 54 25.98 39.95 46.46
C TYR A 54 24.90 39.04 45.92
N THR A 55 24.59 37.98 46.67
CA THR A 55 23.56 37.01 46.33
C THR A 55 22.39 37.12 47.29
N ILE A 56 21.17 36.90 46.79
CA ILE A 56 19.93 36.90 47.57
C ILE A 56 19.21 35.59 47.30
N LEU A 57 19.05 34.78 48.34
CA LEU A 57 18.26 33.56 48.28
C LEU A 57 16.82 33.87 48.69
N ALA A 58 15.88 33.56 47.81
CA ALA A 58 14.48 33.92 47.98
C ALA A 58 13.54 32.80 47.50
N LYS A 59 12.36 32.70 48.13
CA LYS A 59 11.31 31.78 47.69
C LYS A 59 10.26 32.53 46.88
N ALA A 60 10.40 32.56 45.55
CA ALA A 60 9.51 33.32 44.68
C ALA A 60 8.05 32.85 44.78
N ASN A 61 7.81 31.55 45.02
CA ASN A 61 6.45 31.03 45.16
C ASN A 61 5.72 31.55 46.39
N GLU A 62 6.45 31.83 47.47
CA GLU A 62 5.89 32.41 48.69
C GLU A 62 5.70 33.93 48.52
N ILE A 63 6.71 34.61 47.95
CA ILE A 63 6.71 36.07 47.74
C ILE A 63 5.63 36.52 46.75
N ARG A 64 5.33 35.73 45.72
CA ARG A 64 4.26 36.03 44.73
C ARG A 64 2.90 36.32 45.38
N ASN A 65 2.62 35.72 46.53
CA ASN A 65 1.35 35.86 47.25
C ASN A 65 1.30 37.11 48.14
N CYS A 66 2.43 37.80 48.35
CA CYS A 66 2.53 39.00 49.18
C CYS A 66 2.81 40.22 48.31
N HIS A 67 1.82 41.12 48.21
CA HIS A 67 1.94 42.33 47.38
C HIS A 67 3.11 43.23 47.82
N ASP A 68 3.25 43.47 49.13
CA ASP A 68 4.28 44.35 49.67
C ASP A 68 5.70 43.81 49.43
N CYS A 69 5.91 42.51 49.67
CA CYS A 69 7.20 41.85 49.50
C CYS A 69 7.59 41.72 48.00
N LYS A 70 6.60 41.54 47.11
CA LYS A 70 6.79 41.60 45.66
C LYS A 70 7.16 43.01 45.18
N GLU A 71 6.43 44.04 45.61
CA GLU A 71 6.69 45.43 45.24
C GLU A 71 8.06 45.92 45.72
N ALA A 72 8.50 45.49 46.90
CA ALA A 72 9.83 45.82 47.42
C ALA A 72 10.95 45.32 46.49
N LEU A 73 10.87 44.07 46.02
CA LEU A 73 11.85 43.51 45.08
C LEU A 73 11.78 44.17 43.69
N ILE A 74 10.58 44.44 43.18
CA ILE A 74 10.41 45.15 41.91
C ILE A 74 11.09 46.52 41.96
N LYS A 75 10.88 47.28 43.03
CA LYS A 75 11.47 48.62 43.18
C LYS A 75 12.99 48.56 43.41
N ALA A 76 13.46 47.65 44.25
CA ALA A 76 14.88 47.53 44.58
C ALA A 76 15.73 47.08 43.39
N PHE A 77 15.23 46.19 42.54
CA PHE A 77 16.01 45.57 41.45
C PHE A 77 15.51 45.92 40.03
N LEU A 78 14.48 46.76 39.91
CA LEU A 78 13.79 47.09 38.65
C LEU A 78 13.37 45.83 37.89
N MET A 79 12.79 44.86 38.60
CA MET A 79 12.34 43.61 37.97
C MET A 79 11.10 43.85 37.10
N PRO A 80 11.05 43.31 35.86
CA PRO A 80 9.87 43.42 35.02
C PRO A 80 8.63 42.77 35.66
N SER A 81 7.47 43.44 35.55
CA SER A 81 6.19 42.88 36.03
C SER A 81 5.85 41.55 35.36
N LEU A 82 6.27 41.36 34.10
CA LEU A 82 6.12 40.13 33.34
C LEU A 82 6.75 38.92 34.05
N TRP A 83 7.92 39.07 34.68
CA TRP A 83 8.62 37.98 35.37
C TRP A 83 7.78 37.33 36.48
N TRP A 84 6.91 38.12 37.10
CA TRP A 84 6.03 37.67 38.18
C TRP A 84 4.76 36.96 37.70
N THR A 85 4.52 36.88 36.39
CA THR A 85 3.33 36.24 35.82
C THR A 85 3.36 34.71 35.94
N ASP A 86 2.17 34.12 35.92
CA ASP A 86 1.99 32.67 35.94
C ASP A 86 2.54 31.97 34.69
N HIS A 87 2.61 32.69 33.56
CA HIS A 87 3.14 32.19 32.30
C HIS A 87 4.63 31.85 32.41
N LEU A 88 5.45 32.76 32.95
CA LEU A 88 6.87 32.51 33.17
C LEU A 88 7.10 31.53 34.32
N ARG A 89 6.24 31.51 35.36
CA ARG A 89 6.32 30.54 36.46
C ARG A 89 6.21 29.08 36.00
N LYS A 90 5.35 28.81 35.02
CA LYS A 90 5.04 27.45 34.54
C LYS A 90 5.81 27.06 33.27
N SER A 91 6.69 27.91 32.78
CA SER A 91 7.56 27.60 31.65
C SER A 91 8.56 26.50 32.01
N ASN A 92 9.17 25.86 31.00
CA ASN A 92 10.23 24.85 31.14
C ASN A 92 11.64 25.49 31.05
N GLY A 93 11.73 26.73 30.60
CA GLY A 93 12.97 27.50 30.52
C GLY A 93 12.78 28.80 29.73
N TYR A 94 13.63 29.79 29.98
CA TYR A 94 13.64 31.07 29.24
C TYR A 94 14.86 31.90 29.59
N PHE A 95 15.18 32.85 28.71
CA PHE A 95 16.14 33.92 28.96
C PHE A 95 15.54 35.26 28.55
N GLY A 96 15.80 36.30 29.34
CA GLY A 96 15.51 37.68 28.97
C GLY A 96 16.56 38.64 29.51
N CYS A 97 16.71 39.77 28.83
CA CYS A 97 17.71 40.78 29.14
C CYS A 97 17.19 42.16 28.76
N GLU A 98 17.44 43.15 29.62
CA GLU A 98 16.99 44.51 29.45
C GLU A 98 18.07 45.49 29.93
N VAL A 99 18.34 46.51 29.12
CA VAL A 99 19.27 47.59 29.46
C VAL A 99 18.52 48.70 30.19
N ILE A 100 19.08 49.17 31.30
CA ILE A 100 18.52 50.25 32.10
C ILE A 100 19.15 51.56 31.66
N ARG A 101 18.31 52.57 31.38
CA ARG A 101 18.72 53.88 30.90
C ARG A 101 18.24 54.97 31.84
N ASP A 102 19.09 55.97 32.07
CA ASP A 102 18.75 57.24 32.69
C ASP A 102 19.02 58.34 31.64
N GLY A 103 17.95 58.76 30.94
CA GLY A 103 18.06 59.57 29.73
C GLY A 103 18.73 58.80 28.58
N GLU A 104 19.82 59.35 28.02
CA GLU A 104 20.62 58.70 26.98
C GLU A 104 21.75 57.81 27.55
N LYS A 105 22.04 57.90 28.86
CA LYS A 105 23.12 57.15 29.52
C LYS A 105 22.62 55.78 30.00
N ILE A 106 23.37 54.74 29.71
CA ILE A 106 23.11 53.39 30.24
C ILE A 106 23.68 53.29 31.65
N THR A 107 22.83 52.87 32.59
CA THR A 107 23.17 52.80 34.02
C THR A 107 23.36 51.37 34.52
N GLY A 108 22.81 50.38 33.81
CA GLY A 108 22.98 48.97 34.16
C GLY A 108 22.32 47.99 33.19
N LEU A 109 22.45 46.71 33.49
CA LEU A 109 21.85 45.60 32.75
C LEU A 109 21.10 44.69 33.71
N ASN A 110 19.85 44.39 33.41
CA ASN A 110 19.08 43.34 34.05
C ASN A 110 19.03 42.11 33.13
N SER A 111 19.18 40.92 33.70
CA SER A 111 18.96 39.68 32.97
C SER A 111 18.34 38.63 33.87
N TRP A 112 17.57 37.73 33.27
CA TRP A 112 16.90 36.65 34.01
C TRP A 112 16.90 35.38 33.18
N ALA A 113 17.13 34.27 33.86
CA ALA A 113 17.22 32.96 33.22
C ALA A 113 16.53 31.91 34.09
N PHE A 114 15.80 31.02 33.43
CA PHE A 114 15.21 29.85 34.06
C PHE A 114 15.66 28.59 33.32
N PHE A 115 16.17 27.65 34.10
CA PHE A 115 16.57 26.32 33.66
C PHE A 115 15.90 25.27 34.54
N GLN A 116 15.58 24.14 33.92
CA GLN A 116 14.98 23.02 34.60
C GLN A 116 15.63 21.74 34.11
N SER A 117 15.97 20.85 35.03
CA SER A 117 16.53 19.54 34.73
C SER A 117 15.72 18.45 35.43
N LYS A 118 15.61 17.29 34.77
CA LYS A 118 14.88 16.14 35.31
C LYS A 118 15.80 14.95 35.48
N LYS A 119 16.04 14.54 36.72
CA LYS A 119 16.85 13.37 37.03
C LYS A 119 16.00 12.21 37.52
N MET A 120 16.33 11.01 37.04
CA MET A 120 15.77 9.75 37.53
C MET A 120 16.74 9.13 38.55
N THR A 121 16.28 8.83 39.76
CA THR A 121 17.09 8.12 40.76
C THR A 121 17.10 6.61 40.47
N ASN A 122 18.04 5.90 41.10
CA ASN A 122 18.13 4.43 41.00
C ASN A 122 16.86 3.73 41.53
N GLU A 123 16.15 4.36 42.46
CA GLU A 123 14.88 3.90 43.03
C GLU A 123 13.66 4.26 42.17
N ARG A 124 13.87 4.86 40.98
CA ARG A 124 12.82 5.28 40.03
C ARG A 124 11.92 6.40 40.56
N VAL A 125 12.44 7.17 41.53
CA VAL A 125 11.82 8.40 42.00
C VAL A 125 12.39 9.55 41.18
N TYR A 126 11.53 10.49 40.79
CA TYR A 126 11.92 11.60 39.93
C TYR A 126 12.15 12.84 40.76
N VAL A 127 13.26 13.53 40.48
CA VAL A 127 13.60 14.79 41.12
C VAL A 127 13.74 15.83 40.02
N TRP A 128 13.05 16.95 40.21
CA TRP A 128 13.11 18.10 39.30
C TRP A 128 14.01 19.16 39.94
N SER A 129 15.13 19.46 39.30
CA SER A 129 16.00 20.55 39.76
C SER A 129 15.66 21.81 38.97
N LYS A 130 15.40 22.90 39.69
CA LYS A 130 15.05 24.20 39.11
C LYS A 130 16.13 25.23 39.43
N PHE A 131 16.49 26.00 38.43
CA PHE A 131 17.44 27.10 38.53
C PHE A 131 16.80 28.36 37.96
N ASN A 132 16.27 29.21 38.84
CA ASN A 132 15.65 30.48 38.47
C ASN A 132 16.47 31.64 39.01
N ILE A 133 17.06 32.43 38.13
CA ILE A 133 18.05 33.44 38.48
C ILE A 133 17.66 34.79 37.85
N PHE A 134 17.78 35.85 38.63
CA PHE A 134 17.69 37.22 38.16
C PHE A 134 18.97 37.96 38.56
N THR A 135 19.55 38.71 37.63
CA THR A 135 20.79 39.46 37.86
C THR A 135 20.62 40.92 37.48
N ARG A 136 21.22 41.79 38.30
CA ARG A 136 21.31 43.22 38.05
C ARG A 136 22.78 43.63 38.12
N TRP A 137 23.29 44.18 37.03
CA TRP A 137 24.64 44.71 36.94
C TRP A 137 24.60 46.23 36.84
N ILE A 138 25.39 46.92 37.66
CA ILE A 138 25.45 48.39 37.71
C ILE A 138 26.72 48.85 37.02
N SER A 139 26.59 49.70 36.00
CA SER A 139 27.72 50.08 35.15
C SER A 139 28.76 50.97 35.84
N GLU A 140 28.34 51.82 36.79
CA GLU A 140 29.23 52.78 37.45
C GLU A 140 30.13 52.10 38.50
N THR A 141 29.59 51.15 39.26
CA THR A 141 30.29 50.47 40.35
C THR A 141 30.81 49.08 39.96
N LYS A 142 30.40 48.55 38.80
CA LYS A 142 30.60 47.15 38.37
C LYS A 142 30.05 46.12 39.37
N GLN A 143 29.15 46.55 40.27
CA GLN A 143 28.52 45.68 41.25
C GLN A 143 27.47 44.79 40.59
N THR A 144 27.42 43.52 41.01
CA THR A 144 26.44 42.55 40.50
C THR A 144 25.57 42.00 41.64
N ALA A 145 24.26 42.19 41.50
CA ALA A 145 23.25 41.54 42.33
C ALA A 145 22.81 40.22 41.68
N ILE A 146 22.72 39.15 42.46
CA ILE A 146 22.29 37.84 41.99
C ILE A 146 21.16 37.33 42.87
N LEU A 147 19.95 37.32 42.35
CA LEU A 147 18.78 36.78 43.04
C LEU A 147 18.54 35.35 42.55
N ILE A 148 18.56 34.41 43.48
CA ILE A 148 18.37 32.98 43.23
C ILE A 148 17.04 32.58 43.87
N PHE A 149 16.14 32.06 43.05
CA PHE A 149 14.78 31.76 43.44
C PHE A 149 14.48 30.27 43.48
N ASP A 150 13.77 29.85 44.53
CA ASP A 150 13.18 28.50 44.67
C ASP A 150 14.19 27.36 44.49
N THR A 151 15.44 27.54 44.93
CA THR A 151 16.47 26.48 44.93
C THR A 151 16.17 25.43 45.99
N GLU A 152 16.23 24.15 45.61
CA GLU A 152 16.13 23.02 46.53
C GLU A 152 17.46 22.80 47.28
N ASP A 153 17.42 22.28 48.51
CA ASP A 153 18.59 22.09 49.39
C ASP A 153 19.73 21.25 48.80
N HIS A 154 19.45 20.48 47.74
CA HIS A 154 20.43 19.63 47.04
C HIS A 154 21.05 20.28 45.79
N THR A 155 20.69 21.51 45.46
CA THR A 155 21.29 22.24 44.35
C THR A 155 22.64 22.83 44.79
N PRO A 156 23.76 22.51 44.13
CA PRO A 156 25.04 23.10 44.49
C PRO A 156 24.96 24.61 44.32
N HIS A 157 25.27 25.36 45.37
CA HIS A 157 25.38 26.80 45.27
C HIS A 157 26.58 27.11 44.35
N PRO A 158 26.36 27.65 43.13
CA PRO A 158 27.43 27.79 42.12
C PRO A 158 28.57 28.73 42.55
N PHE A 159 28.39 29.38 43.70
CA PHE A 159 29.11 30.56 44.12
C PHE A 159 29.87 30.38 45.44
N GLU A 160 29.78 29.20 46.10
CA GLU A 160 30.47 28.94 47.37
C GLU A 160 32.00 28.95 47.25
N ASN A 161 32.55 28.49 46.10
CA ASN A 161 33.98 28.42 45.83
C ASN A 161 34.43 29.35 44.69
N LEU A 162 33.85 30.55 44.58
CA LEU A 162 34.20 31.52 43.53
C LEU A 162 35.65 32.04 43.69
N THR A 163 36.52 31.64 42.76
CA THR A 163 37.77 32.34 42.45
C THR A 163 37.52 33.29 41.28
N LEU A 164 37.20 34.55 41.59
CA LEU A 164 36.84 35.58 40.63
C LEU A 164 38.07 36.42 40.24
N GLU A 165 38.33 36.54 38.95
CA GLU A 165 39.33 37.46 38.43
C GLU A 165 38.68 38.84 38.22
N GLU A 166 39.20 39.87 38.87
CA GLU A 166 38.58 41.20 38.95
C GLU A 166 38.27 41.82 37.57
N HIS A 167 39.10 41.52 36.57
CA HIS A 167 38.92 42.01 35.20
C HIS A 167 37.64 41.49 34.53
N LEU A 168 37.07 40.35 34.97
CA LEU A 168 35.85 39.77 34.40
C LEU A 168 34.58 40.49 34.85
N LEU A 169 34.60 41.19 36.00
CA LEU A 169 33.45 41.93 36.54
C LEU A 169 33.00 43.10 35.66
N GLY A 170 33.84 43.49 34.68
CA GLY A 170 33.49 44.49 33.67
C GLY A 170 32.46 44.02 32.64
N ASP A 171 32.16 42.72 32.58
CA ASP A 171 31.19 42.13 31.66
C ASP A 171 29.91 41.71 32.41
N PRO A 172 28.72 42.24 32.10
CA PRO A 172 27.50 41.92 32.85
C PRO A 172 27.06 40.44 32.74
N PHE A 173 27.60 39.67 31.79
CA PHE A 173 27.31 38.25 31.62
C PHE A 173 28.32 37.33 32.32
N TRP A 174 29.26 37.87 33.10
CA TRP A 174 30.35 37.11 33.74
C TRP A 174 29.87 35.91 34.59
N ILE A 175 28.64 35.96 35.09
CA ILE A 175 28.02 34.95 35.93
C ILE A 175 27.59 33.68 35.18
N TYR A 176 27.18 33.82 33.92
CA TYR A 176 26.55 32.74 33.17
C TYR A 176 27.50 31.56 32.91
N PRO A 177 28.81 31.71 32.63
CA PRO A 177 29.73 30.57 32.56
C PRO A 177 29.70 29.68 33.81
N TYR A 178 29.61 30.27 35.01
CA TYR A 178 29.57 29.51 36.26
C TYR A 178 28.26 28.76 36.43
N ILE A 179 27.13 29.43 36.15
CA ILE A 179 25.79 28.82 36.20
C ILE A 179 25.68 27.67 35.19
N LEU A 180 26.14 27.90 33.95
CA LEU A 180 26.04 26.93 32.87
C LEU A 180 26.90 25.69 33.12
N ASN A 181 28.02 25.81 33.85
CA ASN A 181 28.78 24.64 34.30
C ASN A 181 27.97 23.79 35.28
N SER A 182 27.33 24.40 36.28
CA SER A 182 26.47 23.65 37.20
C SER A 182 25.27 23.00 36.50
N ILE A 183 24.68 23.66 35.51
CA ILE A 183 23.61 23.08 34.68
C ILE A 183 24.14 21.93 33.83
N SER A 184 25.35 22.07 33.27
CA SER A 184 26.00 21.02 32.49
C SER A 184 26.17 19.74 33.30
N ASP A 185 26.56 19.85 34.57
CA ASP A 185 26.69 18.70 35.49
C ASP A 185 25.32 18.04 35.76
N LEU A 186 24.26 18.83 35.96
CA LEU A 186 22.92 18.31 36.22
C LEU A 186 22.35 17.57 35.00
N GLU A 187 22.48 18.17 33.82
CA GLU A 187 22.02 17.59 32.56
C GLU A 187 22.83 16.36 32.17
N GLU A 188 24.15 16.38 32.38
CA GLU A 188 25.00 15.21 32.18
C GLU A 188 24.50 14.02 33.02
N ASN A 189 24.27 14.25 34.31
CA ASN A 189 23.76 13.23 35.22
C ASN A 189 22.39 12.68 34.80
N ALA A 190 21.51 13.53 34.26
CA ALA A 190 20.20 13.12 33.76
C ALA A 190 20.31 12.20 32.53
N VAL A 191 21.17 12.55 31.57
CA VAL A 191 21.40 11.74 30.35
C VAL A 191 22.02 10.39 30.68
N TRP A 192 23.01 10.35 31.58
CA TRP A 192 23.64 9.09 31.99
C TRP A 192 22.68 8.19 32.76
N ALA A 193 21.82 8.74 33.62
CA ALA A 193 20.80 7.97 34.34
C ALA A 193 19.88 7.20 33.38
N ILE A 194 19.46 7.81 32.26
CA ILE A 194 18.66 7.13 31.23
C ILE A 194 19.48 6.05 30.52
N ARG A 195 20.72 6.33 30.12
CA ARG A 195 21.60 5.34 29.48
C ARG A 195 21.78 4.10 30.36
N ASP A 196 21.96 4.29 31.66
CA ASP A 196 22.21 3.22 32.61
C ASP A 196 20.98 2.35 32.88
N GLN A 197 19.77 2.83 32.58
CA GLN A 197 18.56 2.00 32.52
C GLN A 197 18.46 1.21 31.20
N ILE A 198 18.90 1.78 30.09
CA ILE A 198 18.82 1.16 28.75
C ILE A 198 19.89 0.06 28.58
N ARG A 199 21.12 0.30 29.03
CA ARG A 199 22.26 -0.59 28.79
C ARG A 199 22.07 -2.03 29.31
N PRO A 200 21.47 -2.27 30.49
CA PRO A 200 21.15 -3.63 30.95
C PRO A 200 20.09 -4.34 30.08
N ILE A 201 19.21 -3.59 29.42
CA ILE A 201 18.19 -4.13 28.52
C ILE A 201 18.86 -4.62 27.24
N GLU A 202 19.75 -3.82 26.66
CA GLU A 202 20.51 -4.17 25.45
C GLU A 202 21.49 -5.33 25.66
N LYS A 203 22.14 -5.37 26.84
CA LYS A 203 23.05 -6.45 27.25
C LYS A 203 22.32 -7.68 27.76
N GLY A 204 21.01 -7.58 27.96
CA GLY A 204 20.19 -8.72 28.38
C GLY A 204 20.35 -9.89 27.40
N PRO A 205 20.18 -11.15 27.84
CA PRO A 205 20.23 -12.29 26.94
C PRO A 205 19.23 -12.10 25.81
N ARG A 206 19.72 -12.01 24.56
CA ARG A 206 18.88 -11.96 23.35
C ARG A 206 18.01 -13.20 23.18
N ASP A 207 18.42 -14.30 23.83
CA ASP A 207 17.68 -15.54 23.95
C ASP A 207 16.62 -15.47 25.05
N ILE A 208 15.57 -14.70 24.79
CA ILE A 208 14.30 -14.77 25.53
C ILE A 208 13.70 -16.20 25.48
N LEU A 209 14.20 -17.06 24.58
CA LEU A 209 13.71 -18.41 24.35
C LEU A 209 14.41 -19.51 25.20
N ALA A 210 15.63 -19.31 25.69
CA ALA A 210 16.37 -20.41 26.34
C ALA A 210 16.15 -20.54 27.87
N HIS A 211 15.72 -19.47 28.55
CA HIS A 211 15.62 -19.46 30.02
C HIS A 211 14.24 -19.18 30.59
N ARG A 212 13.18 -19.16 29.77
CA ARG A 212 11.84 -18.84 30.25
C ARG A 212 10.97 -20.08 30.49
N ASN A 213 11.38 -20.91 31.44
CA ASN A 213 10.52 -21.93 32.05
C ASN A 213 9.42 -21.35 32.97
N LYS A 214 9.15 -20.04 32.95
CA LYS A 214 8.05 -19.40 33.70
C LYS A 214 7.48 -18.24 32.90
N GLY A 215 6.30 -18.42 32.30
CA GLY A 215 5.59 -17.51 31.40
C GLY A 215 5.26 -16.10 31.94
N GLN A 216 6.27 -15.31 32.29
CA GLN A 216 6.09 -13.97 32.81
C GLN A 216 6.36 -12.98 31.68
N PRO A 217 5.42 -12.21 31.11
CA PRO A 217 5.66 -11.33 29.95
C PRO A 217 6.81 -10.31 30.17
N PRO A 218 7.47 -9.81 29.10
CA PRO A 218 8.40 -8.68 29.27
C PRO A 218 7.66 -7.52 29.94
N ASN A 219 8.32 -6.82 30.87
CA ASN A 219 7.67 -5.76 31.64
C ASN A 219 7.52 -4.49 30.78
N TYR A 220 6.51 -4.47 29.92
CA TYR A 220 6.22 -3.36 28.99
C TYR A 220 6.06 -2.02 29.71
N ARG A 221 5.50 -2.03 30.93
CA ARG A 221 5.35 -0.83 31.75
C ARG A 221 6.71 -0.19 32.06
N LYS A 222 7.71 -1.01 32.40
CA LYS A 222 9.07 -0.54 32.66
C LYS A 222 9.69 0.12 31.41
N LEU A 223 9.57 -0.51 30.25
CA LEU A 223 10.10 0.04 28.99
C LEU A 223 9.43 1.36 28.62
N HIS A 224 8.11 1.42 28.76
CA HIS A 224 7.31 2.60 28.49
C HIS A 224 7.65 3.76 29.42
N ASP A 225 7.81 3.50 30.72
CA ASP A 225 8.17 4.55 31.69
C ASP A 225 9.56 5.13 31.36
N ILE A 226 10.57 4.30 31.07
CA ILE A 226 11.91 4.78 30.65
C ILE A 226 11.79 5.65 29.38
N ALA A 227 10.96 5.26 28.41
CA ALA A 227 10.77 6.03 27.18
C ALA A 227 10.17 7.42 27.45
N ARG A 228 9.12 7.48 28.30
CA ARG A 228 8.53 8.75 28.74
C ARG A 228 9.57 9.66 29.43
N HIS A 229 10.50 9.09 30.18
CA HIS A 229 11.55 9.89 30.85
C HIS A 229 12.65 10.35 29.91
N SER A 230 13.05 9.52 28.95
CA SER A 230 13.99 9.90 27.89
C SER A 230 13.49 11.10 27.09
N ILE A 231 12.18 11.19 26.84
CA ILE A 231 11.56 12.33 26.16
C ILE A 231 11.74 13.61 26.99
N HIS A 232 11.38 13.57 28.28
CA HIS A 232 11.49 14.76 29.13
C HIS A 232 12.95 15.25 29.31
N VAL A 233 13.93 14.34 29.42
CA VAL A 233 15.35 14.74 29.50
C VAL A 233 15.82 15.40 28.21
N THR A 234 15.35 14.92 27.06
CA THR A 234 15.66 15.53 25.76
C THR A 234 14.99 16.89 25.62
N GLU A 235 13.75 17.04 26.10
CA GLU A 235 13.02 18.30 26.12
C GLU A 235 13.74 19.36 26.98
N THR A 236 14.15 19.02 28.21
CA THR A 236 14.87 19.97 29.09
C THR A 236 16.21 20.38 28.52
N LEU A 237 16.94 19.46 27.89
CA LEU A 237 18.18 19.75 27.16
C LEU A 237 17.98 20.72 25.99
N ASP A 238 16.95 20.50 25.19
CA ASP A 238 16.65 21.35 24.02
C ASP A 238 16.32 22.78 24.47
N VAL A 239 15.53 22.91 25.53
CA VAL A 239 15.19 24.22 26.12
C VAL A 239 16.41 24.89 26.76
N ALA A 240 17.27 24.14 27.46
CA ALA A 240 18.50 24.67 28.04
C ALA A 240 19.45 25.18 26.93
N LEU A 241 19.61 24.45 25.84
CA LEU A 241 20.41 24.87 24.68
C LEU A 241 19.86 26.12 24.01
N GLN A 242 18.54 26.20 23.82
CA GLN A 242 17.89 27.40 23.28
C GLN A 242 18.14 28.61 24.20
N THR A 243 18.05 28.41 25.51
CA THR A 243 18.30 29.45 26.52
C THR A 243 19.74 29.94 26.46
N ILE A 244 20.72 29.03 26.34
CA ILE A 244 22.15 29.35 26.19
C ILE A 244 22.42 30.09 24.88
N GLU A 245 21.79 29.68 23.78
CA GLU A 245 21.91 30.35 22.49
C GLU A 245 21.42 31.80 22.58
N ARG A 246 20.29 32.04 23.26
CA ARG A 246 19.80 33.41 23.52
C ARG A 246 20.75 34.20 24.41
N ILE A 247 21.37 33.60 25.43
CA ILE A 247 22.38 34.25 26.27
C ILE A 247 23.58 34.69 25.42
N LEU A 248 24.11 33.79 24.59
CA LEU A 248 25.24 34.06 23.70
C LEU A 248 24.94 35.16 22.67
N GLU A 249 23.73 35.15 22.09
CA GLU A 249 23.30 36.17 21.12
C GLU A 249 23.17 37.55 21.76
N ASN A 250 22.57 37.64 22.95
CA ASN A 250 22.46 38.92 23.68
C ASN A 250 23.82 39.41 24.16
N HIS A 251 24.69 38.52 24.65
CA HIS A 251 26.06 38.87 25.04
C HIS A 251 26.84 39.48 23.86
N ARG A 252 26.75 38.87 22.66
CA ARG A 252 27.32 39.46 21.44
C ARG A 252 26.69 40.82 21.15
N THR A 253 25.37 40.92 21.14
CA THR A 253 24.66 42.15 20.77
C THR A 253 25.02 43.33 21.65
N TYR A 254 25.09 43.14 22.97
CA TYR A 254 25.32 44.25 23.90
C TYR A 254 26.80 44.59 24.13
N MET A 255 27.71 43.62 23.95
CA MET A 255 29.13 43.77 24.28
C MET A 255 30.07 43.75 23.06
N TYR A 256 29.56 43.61 21.83
CA TYR A 256 30.41 43.56 20.63
C TYR A 256 31.26 44.83 20.47
N PRO A 257 32.60 44.74 20.39
CA PRO A 257 33.49 45.91 20.43
C PRO A 257 33.29 46.95 19.31
N GLY A 258 32.63 46.59 18.21
CA GLY A 258 32.38 47.50 17.08
C GLY A 258 31.13 48.37 17.20
N ASP A 259 30.13 47.96 17.99
CA ASP A 259 28.81 48.60 18.16
C ASP A 259 28.37 48.60 19.63
N SER A 260 29.33 48.49 20.57
CA SER A 260 28.99 48.26 21.98
C SER A 260 28.19 49.43 22.55
N VAL A 261 26.98 49.13 23.03
CA VAL A 261 26.11 50.13 23.66
C VAL A 261 26.71 50.62 24.98
N LEU A 262 27.56 49.79 25.60
CA LEU A 262 28.40 50.10 26.76
C LEU A 262 29.83 50.39 26.26
N SER A 263 30.28 51.64 26.35
CA SER A 263 31.53 52.17 25.78
C SER A 263 32.77 51.24 25.96
N PRO A 264 33.60 51.02 24.91
CA PRO A 264 34.68 50.04 24.96
C PRO A 264 35.94 50.62 25.61
N SER A 265 36.21 50.25 26.87
CA SER A 265 37.57 50.34 27.41
C SER A 265 38.38 49.12 26.96
N LEU A 266 39.71 49.25 26.84
CA LEU A 266 40.60 48.13 26.44
C LEU A 266 40.46 46.91 27.37
N GLN A 267 40.18 47.14 28.66
CA GLN A 267 39.92 46.09 29.66
C GLN A 267 38.57 45.38 29.42
N THR A 268 37.53 46.12 29.01
CA THR A 268 36.21 45.56 28.67
C THR A 268 36.31 44.62 27.46
N SER A 269 37.17 44.91 26.49
CA SER A 269 37.39 44.05 25.33
C SER A 269 38.05 42.71 25.67
N GLN A 270 38.95 42.67 26.65
CA GLN A 270 39.58 41.42 27.11
C GLN A 270 38.60 40.56 27.92
N ALA A 271 37.83 41.20 28.81
CA ALA A 271 36.78 40.53 29.59
C ALA A 271 35.73 39.91 28.66
N TRP A 272 35.28 40.64 27.64
CA TRP A 272 34.32 40.15 26.64
C TRP A 272 34.83 38.90 25.92
N GLN A 273 36.08 38.90 25.43
CA GLN A 273 36.66 37.73 24.76
C GLN A 273 36.73 36.52 25.70
N ALA A 274 37.13 36.72 26.95
CA ALA A 274 37.20 35.67 27.95
C ALA A 274 35.80 35.08 28.26
N ILE A 275 34.79 35.92 28.48
CA ILE A 275 33.43 35.48 28.76
C ILE A 275 32.78 34.83 27.54
N GLN A 276 32.92 35.41 26.35
CA GLN A 276 32.42 34.82 25.10
C GLN A 276 32.99 33.42 24.86
N SER A 277 34.30 33.24 25.09
CA SER A 277 34.94 31.92 24.97
C SER A 277 34.41 30.95 26.02
N ARG A 278 34.29 31.37 27.28
CA ARG A 278 33.78 30.52 28.37
C ARG A 278 32.30 30.14 28.21
N LEU A 279 31.47 31.00 27.63
CA LEU A 279 30.06 30.72 27.33
C LEU A 279 29.87 29.75 26.14
N SER A 280 30.79 29.76 25.18
CA SER A 280 30.70 28.89 24.00
C SER A 280 30.89 27.41 24.33
N PHE A 281 31.65 27.08 25.38
CA PHE A 281 31.95 25.71 25.76
C PHE A 281 30.70 24.94 26.28
N PRO A 282 29.92 25.44 27.25
CA PRO A 282 28.69 24.79 27.69
C PRO A 282 27.69 24.54 26.56
N GLN A 283 27.58 25.46 25.59
CA GLN A 283 26.72 25.27 24.42
C GLN A 283 27.13 24.04 23.61
N SER A 284 28.42 23.91 23.29
CA SER A 284 28.95 22.76 22.54
C SER A 284 28.85 21.45 23.33
N PHE A 285 29.11 21.50 24.64
CA PHE A 285 29.05 20.33 25.51
C PHE A 285 27.62 19.80 25.64
N LEU A 286 26.66 20.67 25.98
CA LEU A 286 25.24 20.31 26.05
C LEU A 286 24.68 19.88 24.69
N GLY A 287 25.16 20.47 23.59
CA GLY A 287 24.81 20.03 22.23
C GLY A 287 25.25 18.58 21.96
N SER A 288 26.43 18.20 22.46
CA SER A 288 26.93 16.83 22.39
C SER A 288 26.11 15.87 23.26
N LEU A 289 25.73 16.30 24.48
CA LEU A 289 24.86 15.53 25.37
C LEU A 289 23.45 15.33 24.79
N ARG A 290 22.90 16.34 24.11
CA ARG A 290 21.63 16.25 23.37
C ARG A 290 21.68 15.14 22.31
N HIS A 291 22.72 15.10 21.48
CA HIS A 291 22.88 14.02 20.49
C HIS A 291 22.94 12.64 21.15
N ARG A 292 23.56 12.53 22.33
CA ARG A 292 23.57 11.29 23.12
C ARG A 292 22.19 10.93 23.66
N SER A 293 21.43 11.90 24.15
CA SER A 293 20.05 11.69 24.61
C SER A 293 19.15 11.16 23.48
N ILE A 294 19.20 11.78 22.30
CA ILE A 294 18.46 11.34 21.11
C ILE A 294 18.89 9.93 20.68
N SER A 295 20.20 9.62 20.75
CA SER A 295 20.70 8.28 20.45
C SER A 295 20.16 7.24 21.44
N ASN A 296 20.16 7.55 22.75
CA ASN A 296 19.59 6.68 23.77
C ASN A 296 18.08 6.45 23.54
N GLU A 297 17.32 7.48 23.18
CA GLU A 297 15.90 7.37 22.85
C GLU A 297 15.66 6.41 21.67
N LYS A 298 16.40 6.58 20.57
CA LYS A 298 16.30 5.70 19.38
C LYS A 298 16.66 4.25 19.71
N ARG A 299 17.68 4.04 20.55
CA ARG A 299 18.09 2.70 20.99
C ARG A 299 17.00 2.02 21.81
N LEU A 300 16.38 2.75 22.72
CA LEU A 300 15.25 2.24 23.49
C LEU A 300 14.04 1.91 22.60
N GLN A 301 13.73 2.75 21.61
CA GLN A 301 12.66 2.47 20.64
C GLN A 301 12.92 1.18 19.85
N ASN A 302 14.17 0.93 19.44
CA ASN A 302 14.55 -0.31 18.77
C ASN A 302 14.33 -1.55 19.66
N GLU A 303 14.69 -1.49 20.94
CA GLU A 303 14.48 -2.59 21.88
C GLU A 303 12.99 -2.85 22.17
N ILE A 304 12.18 -1.79 22.24
CA ILE A 304 10.71 -1.90 22.34
C ILE A 304 10.16 -2.61 21.10
N GLN A 305 10.59 -2.22 19.91
CA GLN A 305 10.15 -2.85 18.67
C GLN A 305 10.54 -4.32 18.59
N LEU A 306 11.77 -4.66 18.99
CA LEU A 306 12.27 -6.03 18.99
C LEU A 306 11.47 -6.92 19.96
N THR A 307 11.19 -6.43 21.17
CA THR A 307 10.41 -7.18 22.16
C THR A 307 8.98 -7.46 21.68
N PHE A 308 8.32 -6.50 21.02
CA PHE A 308 7.01 -6.73 20.39
C PHE A 308 7.06 -7.77 19.27
N GLN A 309 8.05 -7.70 18.38
CA GLN A 309 8.19 -8.65 17.27
C GLN A 309 8.43 -10.08 17.77
N ASN A 310 9.25 -10.24 18.81
CA ASN A 310 9.53 -11.54 19.40
C ASN A 310 8.29 -12.16 20.06
N VAL A 311 7.45 -11.36 20.71
CA VAL A 311 6.19 -11.83 21.32
C VAL A 311 5.20 -12.24 20.24
N ALA A 312 5.00 -11.40 19.21
CA ALA A 312 4.12 -11.75 18.08
C ALA A 312 4.58 -13.03 17.36
N ARG A 313 5.90 -13.24 17.24
CA ARG A 313 6.46 -14.47 16.70
C ARG A 313 6.20 -15.68 17.61
N HIS A 314 6.35 -15.52 18.91
CA HIS A 314 6.09 -16.61 19.87
C HIS A 314 4.61 -16.98 19.89
N ASP A 315 3.70 -16.00 19.92
CA ASP A 315 2.26 -16.23 19.84
C ASP A 315 1.90 -16.93 18.53
N ALA A 316 2.49 -16.51 17.40
CA ALA A 316 2.31 -17.20 16.13
C ALA A 316 2.84 -18.65 16.13
N LEU A 317 3.97 -18.92 16.79
CA LEU A 317 4.53 -20.27 16.93
C LEU A 317 3.66 -21.16 17.82
N VAL A 318 3.15 -20.62 18.94
CA VAL A 318 2.20 -21.33 19.83
C VAL A 318 0.89 -21.62 19.09
N MET A 319 0.40 -20.68 18.27
CA MET A 319 -0.77 -20.90 17.41
C MET A 319 -0.52 -21.90 16.27
N MET A 320 0.72 -22.05 15.81
CA MET A 320 1.09 -23.01 14.76
C MET A 320 1.12 -24.46 15.28
N ASP A 321 1.38 -24.66 16.58
CA ASP A 321 1.41 -25.98 17.20
C ASP A 321 0.00 -26.57 17.39
N ASP A 322 -1.04 -25.72 17.35
CA ASP A 322 -2.42 -26.10 17.61
C ASP A 322 -3.23 -26.31 16.31
N SER A 323 -3.25 -27.57 15.83
CA SER A 323 -3.88 -27.99 14.56
C SER A 323 -5.37 -27.67 14.45
N ALA A 324 -6.09 -27.63 15.58
CA ALA A 324 -7.50 -27.24 15.63
C ALA A 324 -7.70 -25.73 15.42
N ALA A 325 -6.78 -24.91 15.94
CA ALA A 325 -6.79 -23.47 15.73
C ALA A 325 -6.46 -23.13 14.27
N LEU A 326 -5.57 -23.87 13.60
CA LEU A 326 -5.27 -23.66 12.18
C LEU A 326 -6.48 -23.94 11.26
N LYS A 327 -7.24 -25.02 11.51
CA LYS A 327 -8.47 -25.34 10.77
C LYS A 327 -9.57 -24.30 11.03
N THR A 328 -9.70 -23.88 12.29
CA THR A 328 -10.66 -22.85 12.68
C THR A 328 -10.27 -21.50 12.08
N LEU A 329 -8.98 -21.14 12.07
CA LEU A 329 -8.47 -19.94 11.43
C LEU A 329 -8.63 -20.00 9.92
N ALA A 330 -8.45 -21.15 9.27
CA ALA A 330 -8.72 -21.30 7.85
C ALA A 330 -10.21 -21.14 7.53
N PHE A 331 -11.10 -21.75 8.32
CA PHE A 331 -12.55 -21.60 8.19
C PHE A 331 -13.02 -20.16 8.48
N VAL A 332 -12.47 -19.53 9.52
CA VAL A 332 -12.65 -18.13 9.88
C VAL A 332 -12.10 -17.23 8.76
N THR A 333 -10.92 -17.51 8.22
CA THR A 333 -10.36 -16.76 7.08
C THR A 333 -11.22 -16.94 5.83
N PHE A 334 -11.82 -18.11 5.60
CA PHE A 334 -12.78 -18.33 4.50
C PHE A 334 -14.10 -17.59 4.70
N THR A 335 -14.59 -17.44 5.94
CA THR A 335 -15.79 -16.63 6.26
C THR A 335 -15.51 -15.13 6.31
N PHE A 336 -14.26 -14.72 6.53
CA PHE A 336 -13.79 -13.33 6.50
C PHE A 336 -13.12 -12.90 5.18
N LEU A 337 -13.08 -13.76 4.16
CA LEU A 337 -12.70 -13.36 2.81
C LEU A 337 -13.73 -12.34 2.30
N PRO A 338 -13.30 -11.23 1.67
CA PRO A 338 -14.23 -10.25 1.12
C PRO A 338 -15.30 -10.94 0.24
N PRO A 339 -16.60 -10.62 0.39
CA PRO A 339 -17.66 -11.19 -0.44
C PRO A 339 -17.38 -11.07 -1.95
N THR A 340 -16.65 -10.03 -2.35
CA THR A 340 -16.17 -9.80 -3.71
C THR A 340 -15.18 -10.87 -4.19
N PHE A 341 -14.28 -11.34 -3.32
CA PHE A 341 -13.35 -12.43 -3.62
C PHE A 341 -14.09 -13.75 -3.82
N ILE A 342 -15.03 -14.07 -2.93
CA ILE A 342 -15.83 -15.28 -3.00
C ILE A 342 -16.65 -15.28 -4.29
N CYS A 343 -17.34 -14.18 -4.59
CA CYS A 343 -18.11 -14.04 -5.82
C CYS A 343 -17.24 -14.14 -7.08
N ALA A 344 -16.07 -13.50 -7.10
CA ALA A 344 -15.13 -13.60 -8.21
C ALA A 344 -14.70 -15.05 -8.48
N MET A 345 -14.31 -15.79 -7.44
CA MET A 345 -13.76 -17.16 -7.59
C MET A 345 -14.84 -18.21 -7.83
N PHE A 346 -15.95 -18.18 -7.09
CA PHE A 346 -16.96 -19.25 -7.13
C PHE A 346 -18.15 -18.97 -8.06
N THR A 347 -18.34 -17.71 -8.48
CA THR A 347 -19.44 -17.32 -9.36
C THR A 347 -18.91 -16.91 -10.73
N VAL A 348 -18.08 -15.86 -10.80
CA VAL A 348 -17.65 -15.30 -12.08
C VAL A 348 -16.76 -16.29 -12.84
N CYS A 349 -15.66 -16.75 -12.24
CA CYS A 349 -14.69 -17.62 -12.93
C CYS A 349 -15.28 -18.93 -13.51
N PRO A 350 -16.01 -19.78 -12.74
CA PRO A 350 -16.51 -21.06 -13.24
C PRO A 350 -17.61 -20.87 -14.29
N PHE A 351 -18.61 -20.03 -14.02
CA PHE A 351 -19.79 -19.94 -14.89
C PHE A 351 -19.52 -19.15 -16.17
N SER A 352 -18.49 -18.29 -16.19
CA SER A 352 -17.99 -17.70 -17.45
C SER A 352 -17.63 -18.76 -18.49
N ILE A 353 -16.94 -19.82 -18.06
CA ILE A 353 -16.45 -20.87 -18.95
C ILE A 353 -17.47 -21.99 -19.10
N ALA A 354 -18.27 -22.29 -18.07
CA ALA A 354 -19.29 -23.33 -18.15
C ALA A 354 -20.29 -23.08 -19.29
N PHE A 355 -20.82 -21.86 -19.43
CA PHE A 355 -21.79 -21.55 -20.49
C PHE A 355 -21.17 -21.57 -21.89
N LEU A 356 -19.92 -21.10 -22.02
CA LEU A 356 -19.17 -21.17 -23.28
C LEU A 356 -18.93 -22.63 -23.72
N VAL A 357 -18.48 -23.47 -22.80
CA VAL A 357 -18.26 -24.90 -23.07
C VAL A 357 -19.58 -25.58 -23.41
N PHE A 358 -20.66 -25.28 -22.69
CA PHE A 358 -21.97 -25.86 -22.95
C PHE A 358 -22.47 -25.54 -24.35
N ILE A 359 -22.50 -24.27 -24.74
CA ILE A 359 -23.03 -23.90 -26.06
C ILE A 359 -22.11 -24.39 -27.19
N ASN A 360 -20.79 -24.38 -27.02
CA ASN A 360 -19.85 -24.87 -28.03
C ASN A 360 -19.99 -26.37 -28.27
N SER A 361 -20.20 -27.12 -27.18
CA SER A 361 -20.27 -28.58 -27.26
C SER A 361 -21.65 -29.09 -27.65
N SER A 362 -22.71 -28.30 -27.42
CA SER A 362 -24.10 -28.71 -27.70
C SER A 362 -24.67 -28.15 -29.01
N VAL A 363 -23.97 -27.24 -29.68
CA VAL A 363 -24.46 -26.59 -30.92
C VAL A 363 -24.73 -27.60 -32.03
N SER A 364 -23.86 -28.60 -32.21
CA SER A 364 -24.03 -29.63 -33.22
C SER A 364 -25.31 -30.44 -32.98
N PHE A 365 -25.66 -30.72 -31.72
CA PHE A 365 -26.89 -31.43 -31.39
C PHE A 365 -28.14 -30.60 -31.65
N VAL A 366 -28.09 -29.28 -31.41
CA VAL A 366 -29.22 -28.39 -31.75
C VAL A 366 -29.44 -28.36 -33.27
N VAL A 367 -28.37 -28.29 -34.06
CA VAL A 367 -28.47 -28.28 -35.53
C VAL A 367 -29.02 -29.62 -36.07
N THR A 368 -28.57 -30.75 -35.53
CA THR A 368 -28.99 -32.08 -35.99
C THR A 368 -30.37 -32.49 -35.46
N ASP A 369 -30.65 -32.34 -34.16
CA ASP A 369 -31.82 -32.93 -33.50
C ASP A 369 -33.01 -31.97 -33.36
N LEU A 370 -32.79 -30.64 -33.37
CA LEU A 370 -33.86 -29.64 -33.31
C LEU A 370 -34.25 -29.13 -34.71
N ILE A 371 -33.26 -28.86 -35.56
CA ILE A 371 -33.48 -28.28 -36.91
C ILE A 371 -33.55 -29.36 -37.99
N GLY A 372 -32.92 -30.54 -37.78
CA GLY A 372 -32.97 -31.65 -38.72
C GLY A 372 -32.01 -31.51 -39.91
N LEU A 373 -30.90 -30.77 -39.77
CA LEU A 373 -29.91 -30.62 -40.83
C LEU A 373 -28.97 -31.85 -40.86
N HIS A 374 -28.99 -32.62 -41.96
CA HIS A 374 -28.28 -33.90 -42.08
C HIS A 374 -26.98 -33.85 -42.91
N ASP A 375 -26.82 -32.86 -43.78
CA ASP A 375 -25.63 -32.65 -44.63
C ASP A 375 -25.07 -31.23 -44.39
N GLY A 376 -23.74 -31.07 -44.35
CA GLY A 376 -23.09 -29.77 -44.12
C GLY A 376 -23.04 -29.30 -42.66
N GLU A 377 -23.17 -30.21 -41.68
CA GLU A 377 -23.14 -29.91 -40.24
C GLU A 377 -21.89 -29.11 -39.83
N GLY A 378 -20.72 -29.48 -40.38
CA GLY A 378 -19.44 -28.82 -40.08
C GLY A 378 -19.38 -27.36 -40.56
N ASP A 379 -19.85 -27.08 -41.78
CA ASP A 379 -19.89 -25.71 -42.34
C ASP A 379 -20.90 -24.83 -41.59
N ALA A 380 -22.07 -25.37 -41.24
CA ALA A 380 -23.07 -24.66 -40.44
C ALA A 380 -22.53 -24.30 -39.05
N VAL A 381 -21.96 -25.27 -38.33
CA VAL A 381 -21.36 -25.05 -37.00
C VAL A 381 -20.15 -24.13 -37.07
N GLY A 382 -19.31 -24.29 -38.09
CA GLY A 382 -18.14 -23.46 -38.36
C GLY A 382 -18.50 -22.02 -38.67
N THR A 383 -19.51 -21.78 -39.50
CA THR A 383 -19.98 -20.44 -39.86
C THR A 383 -20.66 -19.73 -38.68
N LEU A 384 -21.44 -20.46 -37.88
CA LEU A 384 -22.00 -19.93 -36.63
C LEU A 384 -20.89 -19.54 -35.63
N GLY A 385 -19.86 -20.37 -35.48
CA GLY A 385 -18.70 -20.09 -34.64
C GLY A 385 -17.82 -18.95 -35.18
N PHE A 386 -17.70 -18.82 -36.50
CA PHE A 386 -16.97 -17.72 -37.13
C PHE A 386 -17.66 -16.38 -36.89
N ALA A 387 -18.98 -16.31 -37.07
CA ALA A 387 -19.74 -15.09 -36.86
C ALA A 387 -19.75 -14.65 -35.38
N ASP A 388 -19.85 -15.63 -34.46
CA ASP A 388 -19.67 -15.45 -33.02
C ASP A 388 -18.32 -14.79 -32.72
N GLU A 389 -17.22 -15.34 -33.25
CA GLU A 389 -15.89 -14.82 -32.93
C GLU A 389 -15.60 -13.46 -33.60
N LEU A 390 -16.14 -13.22 -34.80
CA LEU A 390 -16.04 -11.93 -35.46
C LEU A 390 -16.69 -10.81 -34.64
N LEU A 391 -17.84 -11.08 -34.03
CA LEU A 391 -18.49 -10.14 -33.13
C LEU A 391 -17.73 -10.00 -31.81
N ALA A 392 -17.21 -11.11 -31.26
CA ALA A 392 -16.43 -11.12 -30.03
C ALA A 392 -15.15 -10.26 -30.12
N LEU A 393 -14.48 -10.23 -31.29
CA LEU A 393 -13.34 -9.36 -31.57
C LEU A 393 -13.66 -7.87 -31.37
N ALA A 394 -14.85 -7.42 -31.74
CA ALA A 394 -15.28 -6.04 -31.50
C ALA A 394 -15.82 -5.83 -30.08
N ALA A 395 -16.59 -6.80 -29.57
CA ALA A 395 -17.30 -6.70 -28.30
C ALA A 395 -16.35 -6.74 -27.08
N CYS A 396 -15.29 -7.55 -27.10
CA CYS A 396 -14.37 -7.70 -25.97
C CYS A 396 -13.66 -6.38 -25.59
N PRO A 397 -13.02 -5.64 -26.52
CA PRO A 397 -12.49 -4.31 -26.25
C PRO A 397 -13.55 -3.33 -25.74
N LEU A 398 -14.73 -3.32 -26.37
CA LEU A 398 -15.83 -2.41 -26.01
C LEU A 398 -16.28 -2.63 -24.56
N TRP A 399 -16.49 -3.88 -24.16
CA TRP A 399 -16.83 -4.23 -22.78
C TRP A 399 -15.70 -3.92 -21.80
N GLY A 400 -14.45 -4.06 -22.22
CA GLY A 400 -13.28 -3.66 -21.43
C GLY A 400 -13.28 -2.17 -21.10
N VAL A 401 -13.44 -1.31 -22.11
CA VAL A 401 -13.52 0.15 -21.90
C VAL A 401 -14.78 0.55 -21.16
N LEU A 402 -15.91 -0.12 -21.43
CA LEU A 402 -17.16 0.15 -20.73
C LEU A 402 -17.05 -0.21 -19.24
N SER A 403 -16.41 -1.33 -18.91
CA SER A 403 -16.11 -1.76 -17.53
C SER A 403 -15.26 -0.74 -16.78
N ASP A 404 -14.29 -0.13 -17.47
CA ASP A 404 -13.50 0.95 -16.88
C ASP A 404 -14.39 2.13 -16.44
N ARG A 405 -15.56 2.37 -17.06
CA ARG A 405 -16.46 3.50 -16.73
C ARG A 405 -17.65 3.14 -15.83
N ILE A 406 -18.40 2.10 -16.16
CA ILE A 406 -19.61 1.72 -15.40
C ILE A 406 -19.28 0.82 -14.22
N GLY A 407 -18.09 0.20 -14.20
CA GLY A 407 -17.65 -0.76 -13.20
C GLY A 407 -17.91 -2.21 -13.63
N VAL A 408 -17.04 -3.10 -13.15
CA VAL A 408 -17.02 -4.54 -13.45
C VAL A 408 -18.32 -5.22 -13.01
N ARG A 409 -18.91 -4.78 -11.90
CA ARG A 409 -20.17 -5.32 -11.37
C ARG A 409 -21.31 -5.28 -12.40
N TYR A 410 -21.51 -4.14 -13.05
CA TYR A 410 -22.62 -3.98 -14.00
C TYR A 410 -22.37 -4.75 -15.30
N VAL A 411 -21.12 -4.77 -15.78
CA VAL A 411 -20.75 -5.55 -16.98
C VAL A 411 -20.96 -7.04 -16.75
N CYS A 412 -20.54 -7.59 -15.61
CA CYS A 412 -20.81 -9.00 -15.25
C CYS A 412 -22.31 -9.32 -15.23
N ALA A 413 -23.11 -8.50 -14.52
CA ALA A 413 -24.54 -8.73 -14.36
C ALA A 413 -25.29 -8.68 -15.70
N ILE A 414 -25.02 -7.65 -16.50
CA ILE A 414 -25.61 -7.50 -17.85
C ILE A 414 -25.17 -8.65 -18.75
N GLY A 415 -23.88 -9.01 -18.74
CA GLY A 415 -23.35 -10.10 -19.57
C GLY A 415 -24.04 -11.44 -19.30
N TYR A 416 -24.20 -11.84 -18.03
CA TYR A 416 -24.93 -13.07 -17.68
C TYR A 416 -26.43 -13.01 -18.00
N ALA A 417 -27.06 -11.83 -17.86
CA ALA A 417 -28.46 -11.67 -18.25
C ALA A 417 -28.64 -11.82 -19.77
N VAL A 418 -27.74 -11.26 -20.57
CA VAL A 418 -27.72 -11.43 -22.03
C VAL A 418 -27.52 -12.90 -22.42
N ILE A 419 -26.60 -13.61 -21.75
CA ILE A 419 -26.41 -15.07 -21.95
C ILE A 419 -27.70 -15.84 -21.67
N ALA A 420 -28.41 -15.53 -20.59
CA ALA A 420 -29.66 -16.21 -20.26
C ALA A 420 -30.72 -16.03 -21.36
N VAL A 421 -30.91 -14.80 -21.82
CA VAL A 421 -31.85 -14.49 -22.92
C VAL A 421 -31.40 -15.20 -24.21
N ALA A 422 -30.11 -15.18 -24.51
CA ALA A 422 -29.57 -15.85 -25.69
C ALA A 422 -29.83 -17.35 -25.68
N LEU A 423 -29.62 -18.04 -24.55
CA LEU A 423 -29.88 -19.48 -24.43
C LEU A 423 -31.35 -19.84 -24.63
N VAL A 424 -32.28 -18.99 -24.17
CA VAL A 424 -33.73 -19.17 -24.40
C VAL A 424 -34.06 -19.03 -25.88
N LEU A 425 -33.56 -17.97 -26.53
CA LEU A 425 -33.79 -17.72 -27.95
C LEU A 425 -33.12 -18.77 -28.84
N PHE A 426 -31.99 -19.34 -28.41
CA PHE A 426 -31.21 -20.32 -29.16
C PHE A 426 -32.03 -21.57 -29.51
N VAL A 427 -32.86 -22.05 -28.58
CA VAL A 427 -33.71 -23.24 -28.77
C VAL A 427 -35.11 -22.95 -29.29
N GLN A 428 -35.45 -21.67 -29.51
CA GLN A 428 -36.67 -21.24 -30.19
C GLN A 428 -36.46 -21.05 -31.70
N ALA A 429 -35.21 -21.10 -32.17
CA ALA A 429 -34.88 -20.99 -33.58
C ALA A 429 -35.41 -22.20 -34.37
N THR A 430 -36.09 -21.91 -35.48
CA THR A 430 -36.63 -22.90 -36.43
C THR A 430 -35.79 -23.05 -37.68
N ASN A 431 -34.93 -22.06 -37.97
CA ASN A 431 -34.05 -22.02 -39.14
C ASN A 431 -32.61 -21.72 -38.70
N VAL A 432 -31.62 -22.32 -39.37
CA VAL A 432 -30.18 -22.07 -39.12
C VAL A 432 -29.84 -20.60 -39.37
N TYR A 433 -30.28 -20.08 -40.52
CA TYR A 433 -30.16 -18.66 -40.87
C TYR A 433 -31.56 -18.09 -41.11
N PRO A 434 -31.93 -16.94 -40.51
CA PRO A 434 -31.12 -16.05 -39.65
C PRO A 434 -31.24 -16.32 -38.14
N GLN A 435 -32.21 -17.15 -37.71
CA GLN A 435 -32.64 -17.20 -36.30
C GLN A 435 -31.58 -17.80 -35.35
N LEU A 436 -31.01 -18.96 -35.69
CA LEU A 436 -29.98 -19.60 -34.86
C LEU A 436 -28.70 -18.76 -34.83
N LEU A 437 -28.32 -18.17 -35.96
CA LEU A 437 -27.23 -17.20 -36.05
C LEU A 437 -27.43 -16.01 -35.12
N LEU A 438 -28.62 -15.40 -35.12
CA LEU A 438 -28.93 -14.25 -34.27
C LEU A 438 -28.84 -14.62 -32.77
N GLY A 439 -29.37 -15.80 -32.40
CA GLY A 439 -29.22 -16.33 -31.05
C GLY A 439 -27.76 -16.53 -30.65
N ARG A 440 -26.93 -17.01 -31.58
CA ARG A 440 -25.49 -17.18 -31.39
C ARG A 440 -24.75 -15.85 -31.21
N LEU A 441 -25.06 -14.86 -32.04
CA LEU A 441 -24.47 -13.53 -31.94
C LEU A 441 -24.87 -12.84 -30.63
N LEU A 442 -26.12 -13.00 -30.17
CA LEU A 442 -26.54 -12.48 -28.88
C LEU A 442 -25.78 -13.14 -27.73
N PHE A 443 -25.58 -14.46 -27.81
CA PHE A 443 -24.75 -15.17 -26.84
C PHE A 443 -23.30 -14.63 -26.85
N SER A 444 -22.74 -14.35 -28.04
CA SER A 444 -21.41 -13.77 -28.20
C SER A 444 -21.23 -12.45 -27.46
N VAL A 445 -22.22 -11.55 -27.53
CA VAL A 445 -22.21 -10.25 -26.84
C VAL A 445 -22.08 -10.45 -25.32
N GLY A 446 -22.88 -11.36 -24.75
CA GLY A 446 -22.85 -11.68 -23.32
C GLY A 446 -21.60 -12.46 -22.91
N GLY A 447 -21.18 -13.43 -23.71
CA GLY A 447 -19.97 -14.24 -23.51
C GLY A 447 -18.69 -13.40 -23.54
N SER A 448 -18.62 -12.42 -24.43
CA SER A 448 -17.53 -11.46 -24.53
C SER A 448 -17.43 -10.55 -23.31
N ALA A 449 -18.57 -10.08 -22.79
CA ALA A 449 -18.63 -9.29 -21.56
C ALA A 449 -18.04 -10.08 -20.38
N VAL A 450 -18.61 -11.25 -20.12
CA VAL A 450 -18.25 -12.11 -18.98
C VAL A 450 -16.81 -12.61 -19.09
N SER A 451 -16.35 -13.01 -20.28
CA SER A 451 -14.96 -13.43 -20.51
C SER A 451 -13.96 -12.31 -20.25
N THR A 452 -14.29 -11.06 -20.62
CA THR A 452 -13.41 -9.92 -20.38
C THR A 452 -13.34 -9.59 -18.90
N MET A 453 -14.43 -9.79 -18.17
CA MET A 453 -14.48 -9.50 -16.74
C MET A 453 -13.64 -10.46 -15.89
N VAL A 454 -13.49 -11.73 -16.26
CA VAL A 454 -12.58 -12.66 -15.54
C VAL A 454 -11.16 -12.08 -15.44
N THR A 455 -10.67 -11.48 -16.53
CA THR A 455 -9.35 -10.86 -16.61
C THR A 455 -9.27 -9.52 -15.86
N ALA A 456 -10.37 -8.75 -15.83
CA ALA A 456 -10.44 -7.45 -15.13
C ALA A 456 -10.64 -7.57 -13.60
N VAL A 457 -11.38 -8.60 -13.14
CA VAL A 457 -11.69 -8.85 -11.72
C VAL A 457 -10.45 -9.29 -10.94
N LEU A 458 -9.54 -10.04 -11.55
CA LEU A 458 -8.40 -10.61 -10.84
C LEU A 458 -7.44 -9.54 -10.29
N PRO A 459 -6.97 -8.54 -11.07
CA PRO A 459 -6.15 -7.44 -10.55
C PRO A 459 -6.86 -6.57 -9.49
N THR A 460 -8.18 -6.36 -9.60
CA THR A 460 -8.94 -5.50 -8.67
C THR A 460 -9.13 -6.18 -7.31
N VAL A 461 -9.44 -7.48 -7.31
CA VAL A 461 -9.60 -8.28 -6.09
C VAL A 461 -8.25 -8.56 -5.41
N THR A 462 -7.17 -8.77 -6.18
CA THR A 462 -5.82 -9.01 -5.64
C THR A 462 -5.18 -7.76 -5.00
N GLY A 463 -5.45 -6.57 -5.54
CA GLY A 463 -4.97 -5.30 -4.97
C GLY A 463 -5.51 -5.02 -3.56
N ARG A 464 -6.76 -5.44 -3.26
CA ARG A 464 -7.38 -5.31 -1.93
C ARG A 464 -6.76 -6.23 -0.91
N ALA A 465 -6.57 -7.51 -1.25
CA ALA A 465 -5.98 -8.49 -0.35
C ALA A 465 -4.58 -8.05 0.08
N LEU A 466 -3.78 -7.51 -0.87
CA LEU A 466 -2.49 -6.90 -0.58
C LEU A 466 -2.59 -5.68 0.35
N ARG A 467 -3.56 -4.77 0.10
CA ARG A 467 -3.76 -3.57 0.91
C ARG A 467 -4.32 -3.87 2.30
N GLU A 468 -5.23 -4.82 2.45
CA GLU A 468 -5.79 -5.27 3.73
C GLU A 468 -4.80 -6.12 4.53
N GLN A 469 -3.94 -6.94 3.91
CA GLN A 469 -2.86 -7.62 4.64
C GLN A 469 -1.80 -6.62 5.14
N ALA A 470 -1.43 -5.65 4.30
CA ALA A 470 -0.52 -4.57 4.68
C ALA A 470 -1.15 -3.62 5.72
N TYR A 471 -2.44 -3.34 5.61
CA TYR A 471 -3.22 -2.52 6.54
C TYR A 471 -3.50 -3.26 7.85
N ARG A 472 -3.74 -4.58 7.87
CA ARG A 472 -3.82 -5.34 9.12
C ARG A 472 -2.47 -5.44 9.83
N ALA A 473 -1.38 -5.57 9.07
CA ALA A 473 -0.04 -5.45 9.64
C ALA A 473 0.25 -4.03 10.18
N SER A 474 -0.31 -2.97 9.56
CA SER A 474 -0.16 -1.59 10.05
C SER A 474 -1.13 -1.22 11.17
N VAL A 475 -2.35 -1.75 11.20
CA VAL A 475 -3.40 -1.46 12.21
C VAL A 475 -3.15 -2.20 13.51
N SER A 476 -2.57 -3.41 13.48
CA SER A 476 -1.98 -4.00 14.69
C SER A 476 -0.82 -3.15 15.26
N SER A 477 -0.26 -2.24 14.46
CA SER A 477 0.76 -1.26 14.89
C SER A 477 0.18 0.12 15.24
N GLU A 478 -1.05 0.45 14.83
CA GLU A 478 -1.70 1.78 15.02
C GLU A 478 -2.66 1.83 16.21
N LEU A 479 -3.14 0.70 16.74
CA LEU A 479 -4.06 0.70 17.89
C LEU A 479 -3.38 0.98 19.25
N THR A 480 -2.11 1.40 19.27
CA THR A 480 -1.39 1.89 20.47
C THR A 480 -0.82 3.28 20.17
N ILE A 481 -1.52 4.30 20.69
CA ILE A 481 -1.52 5.73 20.27
C ILE A 481 -0.24 6.52 20.62
N THR A 482 0.20 7.42 19.72
CA THR A 482 0.68 8.79 20.06
C THR A 482 0.54 9.74 18.84
N PRO A 483 0.19 11.04 19.02
CA PRO A 483 -0.27 11.94 17.96
C PRO A 483 0.86 12.78 17.31
N ALA A 484 2.04 12.19 17.07
CA ALA A 484 3.19 12.94 16.52
C ALA A 484 3.46 12.70 15.02
N ARG A 485 2.64 11.90 14.32
CA ARG A 485 2.87 11.52 12.92
C ARG A 485 2.06 12.27 11.87
N LEU A 486 1.47 13.43 12.21
CA LEU A 486 0.85 14.28 11.19
C LEU A 486 1.82 15.26 10.49
N ASN A 487 3.00 15.53 11.06
CA ASN A 487 3.94 16.54 10.51
C ASN A 487 5.15 15.98 9.72
N GLY A 488 5.29 14.66 9.56
CA GLY A 488 6.47 14.05 8.94
C GLY A 488 6.36 13.69 7.46
N ARG A 489 5.36 14.20 6.73
CA ARG A 489 5.01 13.71 5.37
C ARG A 489 5.83 14.31 4.22
N GLN A 490 7.02 14.84 4.49
CA GLN A 490 7.99 15.28 3.48
C GLN A 490 9.40 14.88 3.92
N ASN A 491 9.82 13.66 3.58
CA ASN A 491 11.15 13.39 3.03
C ASN A 491 11.27 11.93 2.64
N GLY A 492 11.74 11.71 1.41
CA GLY A 492 11.78 10.45 0.71
C GLY A 492 12.56 9.36 1.44
N TYR A 493 11.94 8.19 1.54
CA TYR A 493 12.64 6.96 1.83
C TYR A 493 13.23 6.41 0.52
N HIS A 494 14.54 6.46 0.39
CA HIS A 494 15.27 5.46 -0.40
C HIS A 494 15.07 4.11 0.29
N ALA A 495 14.19 3.28 -0.28
CA ALA A 495 14.06 1.89 0.12
C ALA A 495 15.21 1.10 -0.49
N ASP A 496 16.04 0.55 0.39
CA ASP A 496 17.17 -0.29 0.05
C ASP A 496 16.71 -1.54 -0.74
N SER A 497 17.29 -1.71 -1.91
CA SER A 497 16.96 -2.75 -2.89
C SER A 497 17.64 -4.07 -2.53
N GLY A 498 16.91 -5.04 -1.98
CA GLY A 498 17.54 -6.32 -1.65
C GLY A 498 16.66 -7.36 -0.99
N THR A 499 15.52 -7.71 -1.60
CA THR A 499 14.87 -9.05 -1.64
C THR A 499 13.40 -8.88 -2.02
N SER A 500 13.07 -9.23 -3.26
CA SER A 500 11.72 -9.21 -3.80
C SER A 500 10.81 -10.19 -3.04
N ARG A 501 10.05 -9.70 -2.05
CA ARG A 501 8.92 -10.42 -1.43
C ARG A 501 7.91 -10.82 -2.52
N ALA A 502 7.44 -12.06 -2.46
CA ALA A 502 6.52 -12.65 -3.42
C ALA A 502 5.19 -11.86 -3.52
N SER A 503 4.77 -11.51 -4.74
CA SER A 503 3.44 -10.98 -5.04
C SER A 503 2.38 -12.10 -5.09
N PRO A 504 1.27 -12.01 -4.34
CA PRO A 504 0.18 -13.01 -4.31
C PRO A 504 -0.56 -13.22 -5.64
N SER A 505 -0.37 -12.33 -6.62
CA SER A 505 -1.11 -12.36 -7.90
C SER A 505 -0.89 -13.64 -8.71
N ALA A 506 0.30 -14.25 -8.67
CA ALA A 506 0.58 -15.49 -9.40
C ALA A 506 -0.16 -16.70 -8.81
N ARG A 507 -0.19 -16.81 -7.48
CA ARG A 507 -0.93 -17.87 -6.78
C ARG A 507 -2.44 -17.75 -7.00
N LEU A 508 -2.95 -16.52 -6.99
CA LEU A 508 -4.36 -16.22 -7.24
C LEU A 508 -4.80 -16.48 -8.68
N SER A 509 -3.90 -16.29 -9.66
CA SER A 509 -4.16 -16.69 -11.06
C SER A 509 -4.30 -18.21 -11.21
N GLY A 510 -3.57 -18.99 -10.40
CA GLY A 510 -3.73 -20.45 -10.32
C GLY A 510 -5.11 -20.87 -9.80
N PHE A 511 -5.63 -20.18 -8.78
CA PHE A 511 -7.00 -20.41 -8.29
C PHE A 511 -8.05 -20.03 -9.33
N VAL A 512 -7.87 -18.92 -10.07
CA VAL A 512 -8.76 -18.57 -11.20
C VAL A 512 -8.80 -19.70 -12.23
N GLY A 513 -7.64 -20.24 -12.62
CA GLY A 513 -7.56 -21.38 -13.54
C GLY A 513 -8.23 -22.65 -13.00
N LEU A 514 -8.10 -22.93 -11.70
CA LEU A 514 -8.78 -24.04 -11.05
C LEU A 514 -10.30 -23.89 -11.12
N PHE A 515 -10.84 -22.75 -10.70
CA PHE A 515 -12.30 -22.54 -10.69
C PHE A 515 -12.88 -22.44 -12.11
N ALA A 516 -12.13 -21.85 -13.05
CA ALA A 516 -12.41 -21.92 -14.48
C ALA A 516 -12.56 -23.37 -14.98
N GLY A 517 -11.61 -24.25 -14.62
CA GLY A 517 -11.64 -25.68 -14.93
C GLY A 517 -12.83 -26.41 -14.30
N CYS A 518 -13.18 -26.08 -13.06
CA CYS A 518 -14.39 -26.60 -12.41
C CYS A 518 -15.64 -26.28 -13.22
N GLY A 519 -15.74 -25.07 -13.78
CA GLY A 519 -16.84 -24.67 -14.66
C GLY A 519 -16.97 -25.54 -15.92
N ALA A 520 -15.84 -25.86 -16.57
CA ALA A 520 -15.83 -26.77 -17.71
C ALA A 520 -16.32 -28.18 -17.34
N LEU A 521 -15.91 -28.71 -16.18
CA LEU A 521 -16.39 -30.01 -15.69
C LEU A 521 -17.87 -29.99 -15.31
N VAL A 522 -18.38 -28.89 -14.74
CA VAL A 522 -19.83 -28.71 -14.49
C VAL A 522 -20.58 -28.74 -15.83
N SER A 523 -20.08 -28.06 -16.86
CA SER A 523 -20.68 -28.11 -18.19
C SER A 523 -20.72 -29.55 -18.75
N LEU A 524 -19.59 -30.26 -18.73
CA LEU A 524 -19.49 -31.61 -19.31
C LEU A 524 -20.23 -32.68 -18.50
N GLY A 525 -20.20 -32.59 -17.17
CA GLY A 525 -20.74 -33.59 -16.25
C GLY A 525 -22.19 -33.35 -15.85
N VAL A 526 -22.64 -32.09 -15.86
CA VAL A 526 -24.01 -31.71 -15.46
C VAL A 526 -24.81 -31.23 -16.66
N PHE A 527 -24.38 -30.18 -17.38
CA PHE A 527 -25.23 -29.54 -18.40
C PHE A 527 -25.38 -30.36 -19.68
N LEU A 528 -24.29 -30.88 -20.23
CA LEU A 528 -24.28 -31.68 -21.47
C LEU A 528 -25.11 -32.97 -21.36
N PRO A 529 -25.10 -33.70 -20.23
CA PRO A 529 -25.94 -34.89 -20.07
C PRO A 529 -27.43 -34.62 -19.81
N LEU A 530 -27.86 -33.36 -19.62
CA LEU A 530 -29.27 -33.05 -19.33
C LEU A 530 -30.25 -33.53 -20.41
N PRO A 531 -30.00 -33.31 -21.72
CA PRO A 531 -30.93 -33.77 -22.76
C PRO A 531 -31.14 -35.29 -22.69
N ALA A 532 -30.06 -36.06 -22.56
CA ALA A 532 -30.14 -37.52 -22.43
C ALA A 532 -30.85 -37.97 -21.14
N ARG A 533 -30.71 -37.23 -20.03
CA ARG A 533 -31.45 -37.53 -18.79
C ARG A 533 -32.95 -37.26 -18.94
N PHE A 534 -33.33 -36.20 -19.63
CA PHE A 534 -34.73 -35.88 -19.90
C PHE A 534 -35.35 -36.84 -20.92
N GLU A 535 -34.59 -37.31 -21.89
CA GLU A 535 -35.02 -38.37 -22.82
C GLU A 535 -35.27 -39.69 -22.10
N LYS A 536 -34.40 -40.09 -21.16
CA LYS A 536 -34.62 -41.26 -20.28
C LYS A 536 -35.88 -41.15 -19.41
N LEU A 537 -36.36 -39.94 -19.17
CA LEU A 537 -37.62 -39.67 -18.45
C LEU A 537 -38.85 -39.69 -19.38
N GLY A 538 -38.69 -40.07 -20.65
CA GLY A 538 -39.78 -40.24 -21.62
C GLY A 538 -40.12 -39.00 -22.45
N LEU A 539 -39.27 -37.98 -22.48
CA LEU A 539 -39.47 -36.78 -23.31
C LEU A 539 -38.91 -36.99 -24.73
N SER A 540 -39.50 -36.32 -25.73
CA SER A 540 -38.96 -36.33 -27.09
C SER A 540 -37.60 -35.61 -27.16
N PRO A 541 -36.68 -35.99 -28.08
CA PRO A 541 -35.34 -35.41 -28.15
C PRO A 541 -35.34 -33.87 -28.27
N ALA A 542 -36.20 -33.32 -29.12
CA ALA A 542 -36.34 -31.87 -29.30
C ALA A 542 -36.82 -31.17 -28.01
N GLU A 543 -37.77 -31.76 -27.27
CA GLU A 543 -38.28 -31.19 -26.03
C GLU A 543 -37.27 -31.32 -24.88
N ALA A 544 -36.51 -32.42 -24.84
CA ALA A 544 -35.43 -32.65 -23.89
C ALA A 544 -34.30 -31.61 -24.05
N ILE A 545 -33.93 -31.27 -25.29
CA ILE A 545 -32.94 -30.22 -25.59
C ILE A 545 -33.47 -28.85 -25.14
N ARG A 546 -34.70 -28.47 -25.47
CA ARG A 546 -35.31 -27.20 -25.05
C ARG A 546 -35.31 -27.01 -23.55
N ARG A 547 -35.78 -28.02 -22.80
CA ARG A 547 -35.82 -27.97 -21.32
C ARG A 547 -34.43 -27.88 -20.70
N SER A 548 -33.43 -28.53 -21.31
CA SER A 548 -32.04 -28.43 -20.87
C SER A 548 -31.52 -27.00 -20.99
N TYR A 549 -31.76 -26.35 -22.14
CA TYR A 549 -31.37 -24.96 -22.35
C TYR A 549 -32.10 -23.98 -21.44
N TYR A 550 -33.40 -24.18 -21.19
CA TYR A 550 -34.16 -23.36 -20.24
C TYR A 550 -33.64 -23.50 -18.81
N LEU A 551 -33.25 -24.71 -18.38
CA LEU A 551 -32.61 -24.92 -17.08
C LEU A 551 -31.28 -24.15 -16.97
N VAL A 552 -30.42 -24.27 -17.98
CA VAL A 552 -29.12 -23.57 -18.02
C VAL A 552 -29.32 -22.06 -18.06
N ALA A 553 -30.34 -21.56 -18.77
CA ALA A 553 -30.70 -20.14 -18.78
C ALA A 553 -31.17 -19.65 -17.40
N ALA A 554 -31.96 -20.44 -16.67
CA ALA A 554 -32.35 -20.11 -15.29
C ALA A 554 -31.14 -20.01 -14.36
N VAL A 555 -30.17 -20.93 -14.50
CA VAL A 555 -28.90 -20.84 -13.78
C VAL A 555 -28.16 -19.55 -14.12
N ALA A 556 -28.10 -19.15 -15.40
CA ALA A 556 -27.46 -17.90 -15.82
C ALA A 556 -28.11 -16.64 -15.18
N ILE A 557 -29.43 -16.61 -15.01
CA ILE A 557 -30.13 -15.52 -14.31
C ILE A 557 -29.73 -15.47 -12.83
N ILE A 558 -29.69 -16.62 -12.16
CA ILE A 558 -29.26 -16.69 -10.75
C ILE A 558 -27.83 -16.18 -10.60
N ILE A 559 -26.93 -16.59 -11.50
CA ILE A 559 -25.53 -16.14 -11.53
C ILE A 559 -25.42 -14.63 -11.80
N SER A 560 -26.28 -14.07 -12.64
CA SER A 560 -26.36 -12.61 -12.85
C SER A 560 -26.72 -11.87 -11.56
N LEU A 561 -27.74 -12.33 -10.82
CA LEU A 561 -28.16 -11.74 -9.55
C LEU A 561 -27.08 -11.85 -8.47
N ILE A 562 -26.45 -13.02 -8.34
CA ILE A 562 -25.35 -13.25 -7.40
C ILE A 562 -24.16 -12.33 -7.73
N SER A 563 -23.83 -12.19 -9.02
CA SER A 563 -22.74 -11.30 -9.46
C SER A 563 -23.03 -9.83 -9.15
N PHE A 564 -24.28 -9.40 -9.31
CA PHE A 564 -24.70 -8.03 -9.01
C PHE A 564 -24.60 -7.69 -7.52
N ILE A 565 -24.95 -8.63 -6.64
CA ILE A 565 -24.91 -8.46 -5.19
C ILE A 565 -23.48 -8.65 -4.66
N GLY A 566 -22.79 -9.70 -5.10
CA GLY A 566 -21.50 -10.14 -4.59
C GLY A 566 -20.32 -9.26 -5.00
N LEU A 567 -20.38 -8.58 -6.15
CA LEU A 567 -19.35 -7.64 -6.61
C LEU A 567 -19.57 -6.19 -6.13
N ARG A 568 -20.38 -5.98 -5.09
CA ARG A 568 -20.63 -4.65 -4.53
C ARG A 568 -19.39 -4.13 -3.80
N ASN A 569 -19.12 -2.82 -3.91
CA ASN A 569 -17.99 -2.12 -3.27
C ASN A 569 -16.60 -2.67 -3.66
N LEU A 570 -16.37 -2.85 -4.95
CA LEU A 570 -15.03 -3.15 -5.49
C LEU A 570 -14.10 -1.94 -5.25
N PRO A 571 -12.87 -2.16 -4.74
CA PRO A 571 -11.89 -1.09 -4.58
C PRO A 571 -11.44 -0.61 -5.96
N ASP A 572 -11.10 0.68 -6.07
CA ASP A 572 -10.75 1.35 -7.35
C ASP A 572 -11.95 1.57 -8.30
N GLU A 573 -13.18 1.32 -7.85
CA GLU A 573 -14.43 1.63 -8.58
C GLU A 573 -15.28 2.72 -7.92
N GLU A 574 -14.75 3.41 -6.91
CA GLU A 574 -15.42 4.55 -6.26
C GLU A 574 -15.59 5.69 -7.28
N GLY A 575 -16.85 6.01 -7.62
CA GLY A 575 -17.20 7.00 -8.65
C GLY A 575 -17.65 6.43 -10.01
N LYS A 576 -17.57 5.10 -10.20
CA LYS A 576 -18.08 4.41 -11.40
C LYS A 576 -19.56 4.04 -11.24
N GLY A 577 -20.35 4.25 -12.28
CA GLY A 577 -21.76 3.87 -12.26
C GLY A 577 -22.55 4.38 -13.46
N LEU A 578 -23.78 3.88 -13.61
CA LEU A 578 -24.65 4.19 -14.75
C LEU A 578 -24.93 5.71 -14.90
N ARG A 579 -24.91 6.47 -13.79
CA ARG A 579 -25.07 7.94 -13.80
C ARG A 579 -23.92 8.67 -14.51
N ALA A 580 -22.72 8.08 -14.55
CA ALA A 580 -21.57 8.66 -15.23
C ALA A 580 -21.67 8.59 -16.77
N LEU A 581 -22.58 7.77 -17.32
CA LEU A 581 -22.90 7.77 -18.75
C LEU A 581 -23.88 8.88 -19.13
N TRP A 582 -24.78 9.26 -18.22
CA TRP A 582 -25.85 10.24 -18.48
C TRP A 582 -25.40 11.70 -18.28
N ASN A 583 -24.55 11.96 -17.29
CA ASN A 583 -24.05 13.33 -17.00
C ASN A 583 -23.07 13.89 -18.04
N SER A 584 -22.75 13.15 -19.11
CA SER A 584 -21.91 13.65 -20.20
C SER A 584 -22.67 14.50 -21.22
N GLN A 585 -24.00 14.63 -21.09
CA GLN A 585 -24.85 15.19 -22.15
C GLN A 585 -25.52 16.53 -21.81
N HIS A 586 -25.23 17.17 -20.66
CA HIS A 586 -25.73 18.51 -20.30
C HIS A 586 -24.56 19.40 -19.86
N ALA A 587 -23.68 19.74 -20.80
CA ALA A 587 -22.71 20.82 -20.67
C ALA A 587 -23.00 21.89 -21.75
N GLY A 588 -24.28 22.22 -21.89
CA GLY A 588 -24.77 23.37 -22.65
C GLY A 588 -25.78 24.07 -21.76
N ASP A 589 -25.51 25.34 -21.47
CA ASP A 589 -26.29 26.30 -20.68
C ASP A 589 -26.31 26.09 -19.15
N VAL A 590 -25.59 26.94 -18.41
CA VAL A 590 -26.13 27.98 -17.51
C VAL A 590 -25.01 28.61 -16.64
N ASP A 591 -25.01 29.95 -16.67
CA ASP A 591 -24.47 31.00 -15.79
C ASP A 591 -22.97 31.14 -15.42
N GLU A 592 -22.41 32.24 -15.92
CA GLU A 592 -21.25 32.97 -15.39
C GLU A 592 -21.50 33.37 -13.93
N ASN A 593 -20.63 32.91 -13.01
CA ASN A 593 -20.25 33.49 -11.71
C ASN A 593 -20.12 32.46 -10.57
N ASP A 594 -19.38 31.37 -10.80
CA ASP A 594 -18.76 30.63 -9.69
C ASP A 594 -17.35 30.21 -10.11
N GLU A 595 -16.35 30.59 -9.32
CA GLU A 595 -14.97 30.13 -9.47
C GLU A 595 -14.90 28.62 -9.19
N ALA A 596 -15.14 27.84 -10.24
CA ALA A 596 -15.22 26.39 -10.17
C ALA A 596 -13.89 25.72 -10.50
N PHE A 597 -13.36 25.06 -9.48
CA PHE A 597 -12.43 23.94 -9.48
C PHE A 597 -12.45 23.12 -10.79
N ASP A 598 -11.35 23.16 -11.54
CA ASP A 598 -11.17 22.46 -12.81
C ASP A 598 -11.16 20.93 -12.58
N GLY A 599 -12.17 20.23 -13.10
CA GLY A 599 -12.33 18.77 -13.01
C GLY A 599 -11.55 18.05 -14.11
N PRO A 600 -11.15 16.77 -13.91
CA PRO A 600 -10.22 16.08 -14.81
C PRO A 600 -10.84 15.75 -16.17
N GLU A 601 -10.20 16.22 -17.26
CA GLU A 601 -10.49 15.83 -18.65
C GLU A 601 -10.34 14.29 -18.84
N ARG A 602 -11.44 13.61 -19.17
CA ARG A 602 -11.47 12.15 -19.37
C ARG A 602 -11.13 11.81 -20.83
N LEU A 603 -10.04 11.05 -21.04
CA LEU A 603 -9.59 10.58 -22.36
C LEU A 603 -10.69 9.88 -23.19
N SER A 604 -10.69 10.12 -24.51
CA SER A 604 -11.62 9.50 -25.49
C SER A 604 -11.45 7.97 -25.55
N TYR A 605 -12.58 7.24 -25.71
CA TYR A 605 -12.66 5.76 -25.73
C TYR A 605 -11.62 5.09 -26.63
N TRP A 606 -11.41 5.65 -27.83
CA TRP A 606 -10.47 5.13 -28.81
C TRP A 606 -9.01 5.33 -28.38
N LYS A 607 -8.69 6.48 -27.78
CA LYS A 607 -7.34 6.76 -27.27
C LYS A 607 -6.98 5.82 -26.12
N GLN A 608 -7.93 5.41 -25.29
CA GLN A 608 -7.70 4.44 -24.21
C GLN A 608 -7.37 3.04 -24.77
N LEU A 609 -8.11 2.59 -25.78
CA LEU A 609 -7.89 1.30 -26.43
C LEU A 609 -6.56 1.26 -27.20
N THR A 610 -6.24 2.29 -27.97
CA THR A 610 -4.96 2.37 -28.70
C THR A 610 -3.77 2.41 -27.76
N THR A 611 -3.92 3.07 -26.60
CA THR A 611 -2.89 3.09 -25.55
C THR A 611 -2.68 1.71 -24.94
N ALA A 612 -3.76 0.97 -24.65
CA ALA A 612 -3.66 -0.40 -24.12
C ALA A 612 -3.01 -1.36 -25.14
N LEU A 613 -3.35 -1.23 -26.42
CA LEU A 613 -2.74 -2.03 -27.49
C LEU A 613 -1.24 -1.71 -27.66
N LEU A 614 -0.87 -0.44 -27.72
CA LEU A 614 0.52 0.00 -27.84
C LEU A 614 1.35 -0.40 -26.61
N LEU A 615 0.75 -0.37 -25.43
CA LEU A 615 1.39 -0.81 -24.18
C LEU A 615 1.78 -2.29 -24.22
N GLY A 616 1.01 -3.14 -24.92
CA GLY A 616 1.36 -4.55 -25.15
C GLY A 616 2.65 -4.74 -25.95
N PHE A 617 2.96 -3.85 -26.90
CA PHE A 617 4.22 -3.88 -27.66
C PHE A 617 5.40 -3.30 -26.89
N ARG A 618 5.15 -2.32 -26.02
CA ARG A 618 6.19 -1.60 -25.27
C ARG A 618 6.58 -2.32 -23.97
N ASN A 619 5.61 -2.91 -23.27
CA ASN A 619 5.86 -3.73 -22.09
C ASN A 619 5.84 -5.22 -22.44
N ARG A 620 7.03 -5.84 -22.41
CA ARG A 620 7.25 -7.25 -22.75
C ARG A 620 6.41 -8.22 -21.93
N SER A 621 6.08 -7.89 -20.68
CA SER A 621 5.24 -8.74 -19.84
C SER A 621 3.78 -8.75 -20.32
N ILE A 622 3.21 -7.58 -20.62
CA ILE A 622 1.84 -7.45 -21.12
C ILE A 622 1.71 -8.10 -22.50
N GLY A 623 2.67 -7.86 -23.41
CA GLY A 623 2.71 -8.50 -24.72
C GLY A 623 2.81 -10.03 -24.67
N LEU A 624 3.64 -10.57 -23.77
CA LEU A 624 3.71 -12.02 -23.54
C LEU A 624 2.41 -12.58 -22.95
N GLY A 625 1.73 -11.81 -22.10
CA GLY A 625 0.38 -12.10 -21.63
C GLY A 625 -0.62 -12.21 -22.78
N TYR A 626 -0.62 -11.26 -23.74
CA TYR A 626 -1.50 -11.28 -24.92
C TYR A 626 -1.23 -12.47 -25.83
N ALA A 627 0.04 -12.78 -26.12
CA ALA A 627 0.41 -13.95 -26.90
C ALA A 627 0.00 -15.26 -26.20
N GLY A 628 0.15 -15.34 -24.87
CA GLY A 628 -0.32 -16.47 -24.09
C GLY A 628 -1.85 -16.60 -24.09
N GLY A 629 -2.58 -15.48 -24.02
CA GLY A 629 -4.03 -15.42 -24.09
C GLY A 629 -4.60 -15.91 -25.44
N PHE A 630 -3.94 -15.55 -26.54
CA PHE A 630 -4.21 -16.05 -27.89
C PHE A 630 -4.20 -17.59 -27.92
N VAL A 631 -3.10 -18.20 -27.46
CA VAL A 631 -2.95 -19.67 -27.47
C VAL A 631 -3.89 -20.34 -26.47
N ALA A 632 -4.07 -19.75 -25.30
CA ALA A 632 -4.93 -20.25 -24.25
C ALA A 632 -6.39 -20.39 -24.71
N ARG A 633 -6.92 -19.36 -25.38
CA ARG A 633 -8.31 -19.34 -25.87
C ARG A 633 -8.50 -20.24 -27.09
N ALA A 634 -7.55 -20.22 -28.03
CA ALA A 634 -7.56 -21.15 -29.17
C ALA A 634 -7.52 -22.62 -28.71
N SER A 635 -6.68 -22.96 -27.72
CA SER A 635 -6.58 -24.30 -27.15
C SER A 635 -7.89 -24.80 -26.53
N SER A 636 -8.63 -23.91 -25.88
CA SER A 636 -9.93 -24.26 -25.32
C SER A 636 -10.93 -24.68 -26.39
N VAL A 637 -10.95 -24.00 -27.54
CA VAL A 637 -11.82 -24.35 -28.67
C VAL A 637 -11.31 -25.60 -29.38
N GLY A 638 -9.99 -25.75 -29.52
CA GLY A 638 -9.37 -26.99 -30.01
C GLY A 638 -9.88 -28.22 -29.26
N ILE A 639 -9.88 -28.17 -27.92
CA ILE A 639 -10.31 -29.29 -27.09
C ILE A 639 -11.84 -29.45 -27.05
N SER A 640 -12.60 -28.37 -26.95
CA SER A 640 -14.07 -28.44 -26.76
C SER A 640 -14.90 -28.56 -28.04
N LEU A 641 -14.33 -28.18 -29.20
CA LEU A 641 -15.02 -28.22 -30.50
C LEU A 641 -14.39 -29.26 -31.42
N PHE A 642 -13.09 -29.16 -31.67
CA PHE A 642 -12.44 -29.97 -32.71
C PHE A 642 -12.21 -31.43 -32.29
N ILE A 643 -12.02 -31.72 -30.99
CA ILE A 643 -11.91 -33.13 -30.53
C ILE A 643 -13.26 -33.85 -30.68
N PRO A 644 -14.40 -33.32 -30.19
CA PRO A 644 -15.70 -33.93 -30.48
C PRO A 644 -15.99 -34.06 -31.98
N LEU A 645 -15.65 -33.04 -32.78
CA LEU A 645 -15.82 -33.08 -34.23
C LEU A 645 -14.99 -34.19 -34.89
N ALA A 646 -13.71 -34.32 -34.53
CA ALA A 646 -12.82 -35.35 -35.05
C ALA A 646 -13.29 -36.76 -34.69
N VAL A 647 -13.77 -36.97 -33.45
CA VAL A 647 -14.33 -38.26 -33.00
C VAL A 647 -15.63 -38.57 -33.75
N ASN A 648 -16.54 -37.61 -33.87
CA ASN A 648 -17.81 -37.81 -34.57
C ASN A 648 -17.60 -38.12 -36.05
N HIS A 649 -16.72 -37.38 -36.72
CA HIS A 649 -16.34 -37.62 -38.11
C HIS A 649 -15.74 -39.01 -38.30
N TYR A 650 -14.81 -39.43 -37.43
CA TYR A 650 -14.22 -40.78 -37.48
C TYR A 650 -15.28 -41.89 -37.38
N TYR A 651 -16.20 -41.80 -36.41
CA TYR A 651 -17.23 -42.83 -36.23
C TYR A 651 -18.21 -42.92 -37.41
N ARG A 652 -18.50 -41.79 -38.06
CA ARG A 652 -19.37 -41.74 -39.24
C ARG A 652 -18.67 -42.30 -40.49
N VAL A 653 -17.43 -41.86 -40.78
CA VAL A 653 -16.67 -42.33 -41.95
C VAL A 653 -16.32 -43.81 -41.85
N SER A 654 -16.02 -44.30 -40.65
CA SER A 654 -15.71 -45.71 -40.41
C SER A 654 -16.95 -46.62 -40.29
N GLY A 655 -18.17 -46.09 -40.44
CA GLY A 655 -19.41 -46.87 -40.39
C GLY A 655 -19.78 -47.48 -39.02
N LEU A 656 -19.07 -47.10 -37.95
CA LEU A 656 -19.18 -47.67 -36.59
C LEU A 656 -20.44 -47.24 -35.81
N CYS A 657 -21.32 -46.48 -36.45
CA CYS A 657 -22.59 -46.01 -35.87
C CYS A 657 -23.76 -47.00 -36.07
N HIS A 658 -23.53 -48.16 -36.71
CA HIS A 658 -24.52 -49.20 -36.95
C HIS A 658 -24.13 -50.52 -36.26
N GLU A 659 -24.52 -50.71 -34.99
CA GLU A 659 -24.65 -52.04 -34.39
C GLU A 659 -25.85 -52.08 -33.42
N ASP A 660 -26.82 -52.92 -33.80
CA ASP A 660 -27.91 -53.60 -33.10
C ASP A 660 -28.39 -53.08 -31.73
N HIS A 661 -29.49 -52.30 -31.77
CA HIS A 661 -30.55 -52.44 -30.77
C HIS A 661 -31.70 -53.21 -31.42
N GLU A 662 -32.11 -54.32 -30.81
CA GLU A 662 -33.26 -55.11 -31.26
C GLU A 662 -34.53 -54.23 -31.38
N PRO A 663 -35.31 -54.37 -32.46
CA PRO A 663 -36.51 -53.59 -32.67
C PRO A 663 -37.61 -54.02 -31.68
N MET A 664 -38.08 -53.08 -30.85
CA MET A 664 -39.39 -53.25 -30.19
C MET A 664 -40.48 -53.30 -31.26
N PRO A 665 -41.42 -54.26 -31.21
CA PRO A 665 -42.52 -54.30 -32.15
C PRO A 665 -43.55 -53.22 -31.76
N ASN A 666 -44.07 -52.54 -32.78
CA ASN A 666 -45.20 -51.59 -32.76
C ASN A 666 -44.91 -50.12 -32.45
N SER A 667 -44.07 -49.48 -33.28
CA SER A 667 -44.27 -48.07 -33.60
C SER A 667 -43.93 -47.79 -35.06
N GLY A 668 -44.95 -47.42 -35.84
CA GLY A 668 -44.88 -47.19 -37.28
C GLY A 668 -44.21 -45.86 -37.67
N LEU A 669 -42.95 -45.67 -37.30
CA LEU A 669 -42.07 -44.65 -37.87
C LEU A 669 -40.68 -45.25 -38.11
N GLY A 670 -40.56 -45.97 -39.23
CA GLY A 670 -39.26 -46.31 -39.79
C GLY A 670 -38.66 -45.07 -40.45
N GLU A 671 -38.01 -44.18 -39.67
CA GLU A 671 -37.01 -43.22 -40.18
C GLU A 671 -36.29 -42.42 -39.06
N ILE A 672 -36.02 -43.02 -37.90
CA ILE A 672 -35.13 -42.41 -36.88
C ILE A 672 -33.94 -43.34 -36.62
N ARG A 673 -33.22 -43.65 -37.69
CA ARG A 673 -31.79 -44.03 -37.63
C ARG A 673 -31.00 -42.73 -37.71
N LYS A 674 -30.52 -42.16 -36.60
CA LYS A 674 -29.40 -41.17 -36.55
C LYS A 674 -29.17 -40.59 -35.15
N ALA A 675 -28.80 -41.42 -34.18
CA ALA A 675 -28.00 -40.97 -33.04
C ALA A 675 -26.83 -41.94 -32.92
N CYS A 676 -25.58 -41.47 -32.91
CA CYS A 676 -24.39 -42.30 -32.73
C CYS A 676 -23.91 -42.16 -31.28
N PRO A 677 -24.50 -42.90 -30.31
CA PRO A 677 -24.34 -42.61 -28.89
C PRO A 677 -22.91 -42.95 -28.44
N ARG A 678 -22.26 -43.92 -29.12
CA ARG A 678 -20.86 -44.31 -28.88
C ARG A 678 -19.88 -43.18 -29.18
N ALA A 679 -20.08 -42.43 -30.26
CA ALA A 679 -19.24 -41.28 -30.60
C ALA A 679 -19.36 -40.18 -29.54
N TYR A 680 -20.59 -39.92 -29.07
CA TYR A 680 -20.87 -38.96 -28.00
C TYR A 680 -20.18 -39.32 -26.68
N ILE A 681 -20.29 -40.58 -26.25
CA ILE A 681 -19.66 -41.08 -25.03
C ILE A 681 -18.13 -40.99 -25.12
N LEU A 682 -17.54 -41.38 -26.26
CA LEU A 682 -16.09 -41.27 -26.42
C LEU A 682 -15.60 -39.82 -26.45
N ALA A 683 -16.25 -38.94 -27.22
CA ALA A 683 -15.90 -37.52 -27.32
C ALA A 683 -15.95 -36.82 -25.95
N SER A 684 -17.01 -37.08 -25.17
CA SER A 684 -17.17 -36.56 -23.82
C SER A 684 -16.14 -37.12 -22.84
N ILE A 685 -15.79 -38.40 -22.92
CA ILE A 685 -14.72 -39.02 -22.11
C ILE A 685 -13.36 -38.37 -22.41
N LEU A 686 -12.95 -38.29 -23.68
CA LEU A 686 -11.65 -37.73 -24.06
C LEU A 686 -11.53 -36.26 -23.65
N THR A 687 -12.53 -35.46 -23.97
CA THR A 687 -12.60 -34.05 -23.59
C THR A 687 -12.60 -33.89 -22.06
N GLY A 688 -13.35 -34.74 -21.35
CA GLY A 688 -13.41 -34.77 -19.88
C GLY A 688 -12.06 -35.09 -19.23
N VAL A 689 -11.31 -36.06 -19.77
CA VAL A 689 -9.97 -36.41 -19.26
C VAL A 689 -9.00 -35.22 -19.40
N SER A 690 -8.99 -34.55 -20.56
CA SER A 690 -8.17 -33.35 -20.75
C SER A 690 -8.52 -32.26 -19.73
N GLN A 691 -9.81 -31.98 -19.51
CA GLN A 691 -10.25 -30.96 -18.54
C GLN A 691 -9.97 -31.35 -17.08
N LEU A 692 -10.04 -32.65 -16.74
CA LEU A 692 -9.69 -33.14 -15.40
C LEU A 692 -8.19 -32.99 -15.11
N ILE A 693 -7.33 -33.36 -16.06
CA ILE A 693 -5.89 -33.16 -15.92
C ILE A 693 -5.54 -31.68 -15.86
N ALA A 694 -6.18 -30.85 -16.68
CA ALA A 694 -6.06 -29.40 -16.62
C ALA A 694 -6.38 -28.87 -15.20
N LEU A 695 -7.49 -29.34 -14.59
CA LEU A 695 -7.88 -28.95 -13.24
C LEU A 695 -6.80 -29.28 -12.19
N ILE A 696 -6.26 -30.51 -12.23
CA ILE A 696 -5.23 -30.98 -11.30
C ILE A 696 -3.93 -30.18 -11.48
N ALA A 697 -3.58 -29.82 -12.71
CA ALA A 697 -2.36 -29.09 -13.01
C ALA A 697 -2.46 -27.58 -12.70
N ALA A 698 -3.66 -26.99 -12.63
CA ALA A 698 -3.85 -25.55 -12.44
C ALA A 698 -3.13 -24.95 -11.21
N PRO A 699 -3.24 -25.55 -9.99
CA PRO A 699 -2.53 -25.04 -8.81
C PRO A 699 -1.02 -25.18 -8.93
N ALA A 700 -0.53 -26.25 -9.56
CA ALA A 700 0.89 -26.48 -9.78
C ALA A 700 1.49 -25.40 -10.68
N PHE A 701 0.85 -25.07 -11.81
CA PHE A 701 1.29 -23.97 -12.67
C PHE A 701 1.20 -22.60 -11.98
N GLY A 702 0.18 -22.36 -11.15
CA GLY A 702 0.06 -21.14 -10.34
C GLY A 702 1.23 -20.96 -9.37
N TYR A 703 1.61 -22.04 -8.67
CA TYR A 703 2.76 -22.04 -7.76
C TYR A 703 4.11 -21.94 -8.50
N LEU A 704 4.29 -22.70 -9.58
CA LEU A 704 5.54 -22.69 -10.35
C LEU A 704 5.79 -21.33 -11.00
N THR A 705 4.73 -20.64 -11.45
CA THR A 705 4.83 -19.29 -12.01
C THR A 705 5.21 -18.26 -10.96
N ASP A 706 4.76 -18.44 -9.71
CA ASP A 706 5.19 -17.62 -8.57
C ASP A 706 6.70 -17.77 -8.29
N LYS A 707 7.24 -18.98 -8.45
CA LYS A 707 8.65 -19.31 -8.19
C LYS A 707 9.59 -18.94 -9.34
N SER A 708 9.17 -19.09 -10.59
CA SER A 708 10.01 -18.92 -11.78
C SER A 708 9.69 -17.65 -12.58
N ARG A 709 9.76 -16.51 -11.89
CA ARG A 709 9.38 -15.18 -12.45
C ARG A 709 10.36 -14.62 -13.48
N ARG A 710 11.63 -15.07 -13.46
CA ARG A 710 12.69 -14.47 -14.30
C ARG A 710 12.57 -14.86 -15.77
N TYR A 711 12.20 -16.10 -16.04
CA TYR A 711 12.23 -16.66 -17.40
C TYR A 711 10.86 -17.17 -17.88
N ASN A 712 9.81 -17.01 -17.07
CA ASN A 712 8.48 -17.54 -17.36
C ASN A 712 8.52 -19.03 -17.76
N VAL A 713 9.42 -19.81 -17.15
CA VAL A 713 9.67 -21.22 -17.48
C VAL A 713 8.38 -22.06 -17.52
N PRO A 714 7.41 -21.89 -16.61
CA PRO A 714 6.18 -22.68 -16.64
C PRO A 714 5.34 -22.44 -17.90
N LEU A 715 5.31 -21.20 -18.44
CA LEU A 715 4.65 -20.89 -19.71
C LEU A 715 5.36 -21.59 -20.88
N LEU A 716 6.70 -21.62 -20.88
CA LEU A 716 7.50 -22.30 -21.90
C LEU A 716 7.27 -23.81 -21.88
N VAL A 717 7.26 -24.42 -20.68
CA VAL A 717 6.98 -25.84 -20.51
C VAL A 717 5.57 -26.18 -21.01
N ALA A 718 4.57 -25.36 -20.67
CA ALA A 718 3.20 -25.55 -21.16
C ALA A 718 3.08 -25.45 -22.69
N ALA A 719 3.80 -24.50 -23.29
CA ALA A 719 3.85 -24.35 -24.74
C ALA A 719 4.53 -25.56 -25.42
N LEU A 720 5.67 -26.03 -24.89
CA LEU A 720 6.37 -27.21 -25.40
C LEU A 720 5.49 -28.47 -25.31
N VAL A 721 4.87 -28.69 -24.16
CA VAL A 721 3.92 -29.79 -23.95
C VAL A 721 2.74 -29.68 -24.93
N GLY A 722 2.29 -28.47 -25.25
CA GLY A 722 1.28 -28.20 -26.26
C GLY A 722 1.70 -28.60 -27.66
N VAL A 723 2.90 -28.20 -28.10
CA VAL A 723 3.45 -28.60 -29.40
C VAL A 723 3.43 -30.12 -29.52
N VAL A 724 3.99 -30.83 -28.53
CA VAL A 724 4.07 -32.29 -28.55
C VAL A 724 2.67 -32.91 -28.52
N GLY A 725 1.79 -32.45 -27.63
CA GLY A 725 0.44 -33.00 -27.47
C GLY A 725 -0.43 -32.85 -28.72
N TYR A 726 -0.49 -31.63 -29.29
CA TYR A 726 -1.31 -31.39 -30.48
C TYR A 726 -0.75 -32.06 -31.75
N LEU A 727 0.57 -32.13 -31.92
CA LEU A 727 1.17 -32.93 -32.99
C LEU A 727 0.84 -34.41 -32.83
N ALA A 728 0.96 -34.94 -31.61
CA ALA A 728 0.63 -36.34 -31.33
C ALA A 728 -0.84 -36.65 -31.63
N PHE A 729 -1.78 -35.77 -31.24
CA PHE A 729 -3.19 -35.97 -31.53
C PHE A 729 -3.51 -35.90 -33.03
N GLY A 730 -2.93 -34.94 -33.76
CA GLY A 730 -3.13 -34.79 -35.20
C GLY A 730 -2.60 -35.96 -36.03
N LEU A 731 -1.63 -36.72 -35.50
CA LEU A 731 -1.05 -37.91 -36.13
C LEU A 731 -1.69 -39.23 -35.65
N LEU A 732 -2.68 -39.18 -34.75
CA LEU A 732 -3.33 -40.40 -34.24
C LEU A 732 -4.10 -41.12 -35.37
N PRO A 733 -3.86 -42.42 -35.59
CA PRO A 733 -4.58 -43.20 -36.60
C PRO A 733 -6.06 -43.40 -36.27
N ASN A 734 -6.39 -43.60 -34.98
CA ASN A 734 -7.75 -43.69 -34.50
C ASN A 734 -7.87 -43.11 -33.06
N PRO A 735 -9.04 -42.56 -32.69
CA PRO A 735 -9.28 -41.99 -31.36
C PRO A 735 -9.82 -43.01 -30.34
N GLN A 736 -9.93 -44.30 -30.68
CA GLN A 736 -10.54 -45.31 -29.81
C GLN A 736 -9.55 -45.79 -28.74
N PHE A 737 -10.04 -45.98 -27.51
CA PHE A 737 -9.26 -46.58 -26.42
C PHE A 737 -9.64 -48.04 -26.13
N LYS A 738 -10.74 -48.53 -26.70
CA LYS A 738 -11.25 -49.91 -26.59
C LYS A 738 -11.63 -50.42 -27.98
N GLY A 739 -11.12 -51.59 -28.35
CA GLY A 739 -11.33 -52.23 -29.67
C GLY A 739 -10.05 -52.89 -30.19
N PRO A 740 -10.11 -53.68 -31.28
CA PRO A 740 -8.94 -54.36 -31.86
C PRO A 740 -7.84 -53.40 -32.35
N ASP A 741 -8.20 -52.18 -32.76
CA ASP A 741 -7.26 -51.13 -33.18
C ASP A 741 -7.09 -50.00 -32.14
N GLY A 742 -7.72 -50.11 -30.96
CA GLY A 742 -7.76 -49.03 -29.98
C GLY A 742 -6.50 -48.94 -29.11
N ASN A 743 -6.00 -47.72 -28.88
CA ASN A 743 -4.80 -47.48 -28.07
C ASN A 743 -5.13 -46.63 -26.82
N ALA A 744 -4.83 -47.16 -25.63
CA ALA A 744 -4.97 -46.41 -24.37
C ALA A 744 -4.07 -45.16 -24.29
N GLY A 745 -3.04 -45.07 -25.14
CA GLY A 745 -2.15 -43.92 -25.28
C GLY A 745 -2.87 -42.61 -25.65
N VAL A 746 -4.09 -42.67 -26.19
CA VAL A 746 -4.93 -41.48 -26.44
C VAL A 746 -5.16 -40.68 -25.15
N PHE A 747 -5.28 -41.33 -23.99
CA PHE A 747 -5.44 -40.61 -22.71
C PHE A 747 -4.18 -39.83 -22.30
N ILE A 748 -2.99 -40.32 -22.63
CA ILE A 748 -1.73 -39.60 -22.38
C ILE A 748 -1.68 -38.36 -23.26
N VAL A 749 -2.06 -38.49 -24.54
CA VAL A 749 -2.16 -37.36 -25.46
C VAL A 749 -3.17 -36.33 -24.93
N MET A 750 -4.37 -36.76 -24.52
CA MET A 750 -5.37 -35.89 -23.90
C MET A 750 -4.88 -35.20 -22.63
N ALA A 751 -4.06 -35.88 -21.81
CA ALA A 751 -3.43 -35.28 -20.64
C ALA A 751 -2.45 -34.15 -21.02
N LEU A 752 -1.65 -34.33 -22.08
CA LEU A 752 -0.73 -33.30 -22.59
C LEU A 752 -1.50 -32.07 -23.10
N LEU A 753 -2.60 -32.27 -23.83
CA LEU A 753 -3.46 -31.18 -24.29
C LEU A 753 -4.03 -30.37 -23.10
N GLY A 754 -4.51 -31.06 -22.06
CA GLY A 754 -5.02 -30.43 -20.84
C GLY A 754 -3.95 -29.63 -20.08
N ILE A 755 -2.75 -30.20 -19.90
CA ILE A 755 -1.60 -29.54 -19.26
C ILE A 755 -1.21 -28.27 -20.02
N SER A 756 -1.14 -28.35 -21.35
CA SER A 756 -0.82 -27.20 -22.20
C SER A 756 -1.87 -26.10 -22.11
N GLN A 757 -3.15 -26.45 -22.23
CA GLN A 757 -4.27 -25.50 -22.16
C GLN A 757 -4.25 -24.73 -20.84
N ILE A 758 -4.22 -25.43 -19.70
CA ILE A 758 -4.26 -24.75 -18.40
C ILE A 758 -2.97 -23.99 -18.11
N GLY A 759 -1.82 -24.52 -18.53
CA GLY A 759 -0.53 -23.85 -18.37
C GLY A 759 -0.51 -22.53 -19.14
N ALA A 760 -1.03 -22.50 -20.38
CA ALA A 760 -1.20 -21.26 -21.15
C ALA A 760 -2.18 -20.29 -20.48
N ILE A 761 -3.34 -20.75 -20.01
CA ILE A 761 -4.34 -19.91 -19.31
C ILE A 761 -3.75 -19.28 -18.03
N VAL A 762 -3.24 -20.10 -17.11
CA VAL A 762 -2.79 -19.66 -15.78
C VAL A 762 -1.55 -18.78 -15.88
N CYS A 763 -0.57 -19.18 -16.70
CA CYS A 763 0.68 -18.44 -16.79
C CYS A 763 0.49 -17.10 -17.53
N SER A 764 -0.34 -17.05 -18.58
CA SER A 764 -0.61 -15.80 -19.31
C SER A 764 -1.36 -14.78 -18.47
N LEU A 765 -2.39 -15.20 -17.72
CA LEU A 765 -3.11 -14.35 -16.77
C LEU A 765 -2.20 -13.86 -15.63
N ALA A 766 -1.33 -14.72 -15.10
CA ALA A 766 -0.38 -14.34 -14.06
C ALA A 766 0.65 -13.31 -14.54
N VAL A 767 1.19 -13.49 -15.76
CA VAL A 767 2.14 -12.55 -16.36
C VAL A 767 1.45 -11.21 -16.65
N LEU A 768 0.22 -11.23 -17.20
CA LEU A 768 -0.56 -10.03 -17.48
C LEU A 768 -0.90 -9.25 -16.20
N SER A 769 -1.43 -9.93 -15.18
CA SER A 769 -1.81 -9.30 -13.91
C SER A 769 -0.60 -8.66 -13.22
N ASN A 770 0.55 -9.34 -13.20
CA ASN A 770 1.79 -8.75 -12.68
C ASN A 770 2.28 -7.58 -13.53
N GLY A 771 2.15 -7.65 -14.86
CA GLY A 771 2.48 -6.55 -15.77
C GLY A 771 1.66 -5.29 -15.48
N ILE A 772 0.34 -5.45 -15.27
CA ILE A 772 -0.56 -4.36 -14.87
C ILE A 772 -0.16 -3.76 -13.52
N LEU A 773 0.17 -4.59 -12.53
CA LEU A 773 0.59 -4.14 -11.20
C LEU A 773 1.94 -3.43 -11.21
N GLN A 774 2.88 -3.83 -12.06
CA GLN A 774 4.20 -3.20 -12.20
C GLN A 774 4.14 -1.86 -12.94
N VAL A 775 3.30 -1.75 -13.97
CA VAL A 775 3.06 -0.46 -14.66
C VAL A 775 2.46 0.59 -13.72
N GLY A 776 1.67 0.16 -12.72
CA GLY A 776 1.20 1.06 -11.67
C GLY A 776 2.29 1.54 -10.69
N ALA A 777 3.49 0.97 -10.72
CA ALA A 777 4.59 1.25 -9.77
C ALA A 777 5.82 1.93 -10.41
N ASP A 778 6.11 1.71 -11.71
CA ASP A 778 7.24 2.32 -12.43
C ASP A 778 6.80 3.57 -13.22
N ASP A 779 7.11 4.74 -12.65
CA ASP A 779 6.71 6.08 -13.10
C ASP A 779 7.46 6.56 -14.39
N ASP A 780 8.61 5.97 -14.72
CA ASP A 780 9.55 6.52 -15.73
C ASP A 780 9.29 6.11 -17.19
N ALA A 781 8.78 4.91 -17.45
CA ALA A 781 8.48 4.48 -18.83
C ALA A 781 7.32 5.29 -19.44
N LEU A 782 6.46 5.82 -18.57
CA LEU A 782 5.23 6.52 -18.89
C LEU A 782 5.44 8.02 -19.06
N ARG A 783 6.39 8.61 -18.32
CA ARG A 783 6.91 9.97 -18.58
C ARG A 783 7.39 10.14 -20.02
N LYS A 784 8.02 9.10 -20.60
CA LYS A 784 8.43 9.11 -22.01
C LYS A 784 7.26 9.07 -23.00
N ILE A 785 6.18 8.36 -22.68
CA ILE A 785 4.97 8.29 -23.54
C ILE A 785 4.25 9.64 -23.58
N CYS A 786 4.12 10.30 -22.42
CA CYS A 786 3.51 11.64 -22.33
C CYS A 786 4.40 12.72 -22.97
N ALA A 787 5.73 12.60 -22.87
CA ALA A 787 6.66 13.50 -23.55
C ALA A 787 6.56 13.38 -25.09
N GLU A 788 6.40 12.16 -25.61
CA GLU A 788 6.21 11.91 -27.05
C GLU A 788 4.86 12.45 -27.56
N GLN A 789 3.78 12.33 -26.77
CA GLN A 789 2.46 12.89 -27.13
C GLN A 789 2.38 14.42 -27.06
N ARG A 790 3.28 15.08 -26.31
CA ARG A 790 3.36 16.55 -26.26
C ARG A 790 3.84 17.14 -27.61
N VAL A 791 4.67 16.39 -28.34
CA VAL A 791 5.24 16.81 -29.63
C VAL A 791 4.20 16.84 -30.76
N ASP A 792 3.15 16.02 -30.68
CA ASP A 792 2.07 16.03 -31.69
C ASP A 792 1.05 17.16 -31.45
N HIS A 793 0.88 17.61 -30.20
CA HIS A 793 -0.11 18.66 -29.88
C HIS A 793 0.40 20.09 -30.11
N GLU A 794 1.71 20.33 -30.01
CA GLU A 794 2.34 21.63 -30.33
C GLU A 794 2.44 21.89 -31.84
N ARG A 795 2.21 20.90 -32.70
CA ARG A 795 2.19 21.10 -34.16
C ARG A 795 0.87 21.62 -34.72
N THR A 796 -0.21 21.65 -33.93
CA THR A 796 -1.56 21.99 -34.43
C THR A 796 -2.19 23.24 -33.86
N ASN A 797 -1.66 23.85 -32.79
CA ASN A 797 -2.09 25.16 -32.33
C ASN A 797 -0.87 26.04 -32.01
N GLY A 798 -0.58 26.97 -32.93
CA GLY A 798 0.33 28.08 -32.66
C GLY A 798 -0.35 29.06 -31.71
N GLY A 799 0.22 29.21 -30.51
CA GLY A 799 -0.22 30.18 -29.52
C GLY A 799 0.73 30.17 -28.33
N GLU A 800 1.69 31.09 -28.35
CA GLU A 800 2.58 31.37 -27.22
C GLU A 800 1.75 31.85 -26.02
N GLY A 801 1.96 31.21 -24.87
CA GLY A 801 1.34 31.57 -23.60
C GLY A 801 2.25 31.16 -22.45
N GLU A 802 3.12 32.07 -22.03
CA GLU A 802 3.90 31.97 -20.80
C GLU A 802 2.96 32.02 -19.58
N ASN A 803 2.52 30.85 -19.09
CA ASN A 803 2.08 30.64 -17.70
C ASN A 803 1.88 29.14 -17.45
N GLN A 804 2.95 28.46 -17.02
CA GLN A 804 2.90 27.06 -16.59
C GLN A 804 3.09 26.98 -15.06
N PRO A 805 2.12 26.46 -14.28
CA PRO A 805 2.30 26.28 -12.84
C PRO A 805 3.19 25.05 -12.55
N LEU A 806 3.97 25.16 -11.48
CA LEU A 806 5.01 24.23 -11.03
C LEU A 806 4.57 22.75 -10.97
N LEU A 807 5.32 21.93 -11.69
CA LEU A 807 5.20 20.49 -11.90
C LEU A 807 5.52 19.68 -10.63
N ALA A 808 4.50 19.35 -9.85
CA ALA A 808 4.53 18.19 -8.94
C ALA A 808 3.14 17.58 -8.72
N HIS A 809 2.09 18.40 -8.69
CA HIS A 809 0.73 17.94 -8.40
C HIS A 809 0.02 17.28 -9.61
N SER A 810 0.34 17.73 -10.83
CA SER A 810 -0.20 17.18 -12.09
C SER A 810 0.23 15.73 -12.37
N VAL A 811 1.35 15.28 -11.82
CA VAL A 811 1.89 13.93 -12.10
C VAL A 811 1.17 12.88 -11.25
N ASN A 812 0.94 13.18 -9.96
CA ASN A 812 0.15 12.31 -9.08
C ASN A 812 -1.30 12.13 -9.57
N HIS A 813 -1.90 13.18 -10.12
CA HIS A 813 -3.28 13.13 -10.66
C HIS A 813 -3.37 12.30 -11.97
N ARG A 814 -2.28 12.22 -12.75
CA ARG A 814 -2.17 11.36 -13.96
C ARG A 814 -1.77 9.92 -13.63
N LEU A 815 -1.11 9.66 -12.50
CA LEU A 815 -0.86 8.29 -12.03
C LEU A 815 -2.17 7.56 -11.65
N GLN A 816 -3.13 8.29 -11.09
CA GLN A 816 -4.52 7.83 -10.89
C GLN A 816 -5.24 7.47 -12.20
N HIS A 817 -4.80 8.00 -13.35
CA HIS A 817 -5.40 7.72 -14.66
C HIS A 817 -5.09 6.30 -15.17
N LEU A 818 -4.07 5.61 -14.63
CA LEU A 818 -3.60 4.32 -15.13
C LEU A 818 -4.22 3.12 -14.43
N SER A 819 -4.66 3.26 -13.18
CA SER A 819 -5.51 2.25 -12.54
C SER A 819 -6.86 2.10 -13.26
N HIS A 820 -7.21 3.08 -14.09
CA HIS A 820 -8.43 3.17 -14.88
C HIS A 820 -8.35 2.51 -16.27
N LEU A 821 -7.22 1.92 -16.66
CA LEU A 821 -7.03 1.22 -17.96
C LEU A 821 -7.06 -0.32 -17.83
N LYS A 822 -7.38 -0.85 -16.64
CA LYS A 822 -7.35 -2.30 -16.35
C LYS A 822 -8.33 -3.07 -17.23
N GLY A 823 -9.56 -2.56 -17.38
CA GLY A 823 -10.58 -3.13 -18.24
C GLY A 823 -10.19 -3.07 -19.72
N SER A 824 -9.57 -1.98 -20.16
CA SER A 824 -9.05 -1.82 -21.53
C SER A 824 -7.94 -2.82 -21.84
N ILE A 825 -6.97 -3.01 -20.94
CA ILE A 825 -5.90 -4.01 -21.08
C ILE A 825 -6.48 -5.43 -21.11
N ALA A 826 -7.47 -5.71 -20.25
CA ALA A 826 -8.20 -6.98 -20.25
C ALA A 826 -9.00 -7.21 -21.55
N GLY A 827 -9.59 -6.15 -22.10
CA GLY A 827 -10.30 -6.18 -23.38
C GLY A 827 -9.37 -6.52 -24.56
N VAL A 828 -8.16 -5.96 -24.59
CA VAL A 828 -7.13 -6.31 -25.59
C VAL A 828 -6.61 -7.73 -25.40
N TYR A 829 -6.45 -8.21 -24.16
CA TYR A 829 -6.11 -9.62 -23.91
C TYR A 829 -7.18 -10.56 -24.50
N SER A 830 -8.46 -10.27 -24.27
CA SER A 830 -9.57 -11.03 -24.84
C SER A 830 -9.62 -10.92 -26.37
N LEU A 831 -9.30 -9.76 -26.96
CA LEU A 831 -9.19 -9.54 -28.41
C LEU A 831 -8.16 -10.48 -29.05
N TYR A 832 -6.96 -10.58 -28.47
CA TYR A 832 -5.94 -11.53 -28.94
C TYR A 832 -6.41 -12.98 -28.78
N GLY A 833 -7.07 -13.30 -27.67
CA GLY A 833 -7.75 -14.58 -27.47
C GLY A 833 -8.72 -14.91 -28.60
N GLY A 834 -9.57 -13.95 -28.97
CA GLY A 834 -10.57 -14.14 -30.01
C GLY A 834 -10.01 -14.21 -31.42
N ALA A 835 -8.95 -13.46 -31.71
CA ALA A 835 -8.19 -13.61 -32.96
C ALA A 835 -7.66 -15.05 -33.12
N GLY A 836 -7.19 -15.67 -32.04
CA GLY A 836 -6.72 -17.06 -32.06
C GLY A 836 -7.84 -18.06 -32.34
N ILE A 837 -9.01 -17.86 -31.75
CA ILE A 837 -10.19 -18.68 -32.05
C ILE A 837 -10.61 -18.49 -33.50
N LEU A 838 -10.70 -17.26 -34.02
CA LEU A 838 -11.17 -16.98 -35.38
C LEU A 838 -10.27 -17.64 -36.43
N ILE A 839 -8.94 -17.54 -36.25
CA ILE A 839 -7.99 -18.18 -37.15
C ILE A 839 -8.16 -19.70 -37.09
N LEU A 840 -8.28 -20.28 -35.89
CA LEU A 840 -8.45 -21.72 -35.73
C LEU A 840 -9.78 -22.22 -36.30
N THR A 841 -10.90 -21.55 -36.05
CA THR A 841 -12.23 -22.00 -36.49
C THR A 841 -12.38 -21.88 -38.00
N LYS A 842 -11.94 -20.77 -38.59
CA LYS A 842 -12.04 -20.56 -40.04
C LYS A 842 -11.05 -21.42 -40.82
N ILE A 843 -9.76 -21.30 -40.51
CA ILE A 843 -8.71 -22.00 -41.27
C ILE A 843 -8.70 -23.48 -40.90
N GLY A 844 -8.82 -23.81 -39.60
CA GLY A 844 -8.88 -25.19 -39.14
C GLY A 844 -10.14 -25.92 -39.60
N GLY A 845 -11.31 -25.30 -39.53
CA GLY A 845 -12.56 -25.90 -40.02
C GLY A 845 -12.51 -26.20 -41.52
N LEU A 846 -12.10 -25.22 -42.34
CA LEU A 846 -12.00 -25.40 -43.78
C LEU A 846 -10.96 -26.47 -44.17
N LEU A 847 -9.81 -26.50 -43.52
CA LEU A 847 -8.77 -27.52 -43.78
C LEU A 847 -9.11 -28.90 -43.21
N PHE A 848 -9.97 -28.97 -42.18
CA PHE A 848 -10.47 -30.22 -41.64
C PHE A 848 -11.26 -30.99 -42.70
N ASP A 849 -12.09 -30.28 -43.46
CA ASP A 849 -12.93 -30.86 -44.51
C ASP A 849 -12.17 -31.13 -45.82
N VAL A 850 -11.21 -30.26 -46.20
CA VAL A 850 -10.52 -30.34 -47.50
C VAL A 850 -9.25 -31.18 -47.46
N LEU A 851 -8.47 -31.14 -46.37
CA LEU A 851 -7.12 -31.73 -46.33
C LEU A 851 -7.06 -32.99 -45.46
N SER A 852 -7.38 -32.87 -44.17
CA SER A 852 -7.38 -34.00 -43.24
C SER A 852 -8.02 -33.62 -41.90
N SER A 853 -8.60 -34.61 -41.21
CA SER A 853 -9.18 -34.44 -39.87
C SER A 853 -8.16 -34.05 -38.78
N GLY A 854 -6.86 -34.21 -39.05
CA GLY A 854 -5.76 -33.82 -38.16
C GLY A 854 -5.36 -32.33 -38.25
N THR A 855 -5.79 -31.61 -39.29
CA THR A 855 -5.26 -30.28 -39.63
C THR A 855 -5.44 -29.20 -38.54
N PRO A 856 -6.60 -29.09 -37.86
CA PRO A 856 -6.76 -28.14 -36.76
C PRO A 856 -5.72 -28.29 -35.65
N PHE A 857 -5.26 -29.53 -35.39
CA PHE A 857 -4.28 -29.81 -34.35
C PHE A 857 -2.86 -29.39 -34.76
N PHE A 858 -2.50 -29.48 -36.05
CA PHE A 858 -1.24 -28.94 -36.55
C PHE A 858 -1.16 -27.41 -36.45
N ILE A 859 -2.28 -26.71 -36.68
CA ILE A 859 -2.39 -25.27 -36.47
C ILE A 859 -2.19 -24.94 -34.99
N MET A 860 -2.82 -25.70 -34.09
CA MET A 860 -2.64 -25.54 -32.64
C MET A 860 -1.21 -25.81 -32.16
N ALA A 861 -0.53 -26.80 -32.73
CA ALA A 861 0.89 -27.03 -32.48
C ALA A 861 1.74 -25.83 -32.92
N SER A 862 1.43 -25.24 -34.08
CA SER A 862 2.12 -24.04 -34.59
C SER A 862 1.93 -22.84 -33.67
N PHE A 863 0.70 -22.61 -33.17
CA PHE A 863 0.41 -21.55 -32.20
C PHE A 863 1.21 -21.70 -30.91
N ASN A 864 1.30 -22.91 -30.37
CA ASN A 864 2.13 -23.21 -29.20
C ASN A 864 3.63 -23.02 -29.49
N GLY A 865 4.09 -23.36 -30.69
CA GLY A 865 5.46 -23.12 -31.13
C GLY A 865 5.82 -21.63 -31.18
N ILE A 866 4.94 -20.79 -31.72
CA ILE A 866 5.12 -19.33 -31.75
C ILE A 866 5.20 -18.75 -30.33
N LEU A 867 4.34 -19.23 -29.42
CA LEU A 867 4.36 -18.81 -28.01
C LEU A 867 5.67 -19.22 -27.32
N LEU A 868 6.18 -20.43 -27.59
CA LEU A 868 7.45 -20.92 -27.07
C LEU A 868 8.62 -20.02 -27.51
N VAL A 869 8.70 -19.70 -28.81
CA VAL A 869 9.75 -18.82 -29.37
C VAL A 869 9.64 -17.42 -28.76
N THR A 870 8.44 -16.84 -28.73
CA THR A 870 8.20 -15.49 -28.17
C THR A 870 8.59 -15.42 -26.69
N GLY A 871 8.26 -16.44 -25.92
CA GLY A 871 8.63 -16.52 -24.50
C GLY A 871 10.14 -16.63 -24.29
N ILE A 872 10.86 -17.43 -25.10
CA ILE A 872 12.33 -17.54 -25.04
C ILE A 872 12.99 -16.20 -25.36
N VAL A 873 12.56 -15.53 -26.44
CA VAL A 873 13.08 -14.21 -26.85
C VAL A 873 12.86 -13.18 -25.75
N CYS A 874 11.66 -13.10 -25.18
CA CYS A 874 11.37 -12.21 -24.05
C CYS A 874 12.23 -12.52 -22.80
N GLY A 875 12.45 -13.80 -22.51
CA GLY A 875 13.31 -14.24 -21.40
C GLY A 875 14.77 -13.83 -21.57
N ILE A 876 15.34 -14.01 -22.77
CA ILE A 876 16.72 -13.63 -23.11
C ILE A 876 16.89 -12.10 -23.05
N LEU A 877 15.97 -11.34 -23.66
CA LEU A 877 16.04 -9.88 -23.68
C LEU A 877 15.96 -9.26 -22.28
N ASN A 878 15.15 -9.84 -21.38
CA ASN A 878 15.07 -9.40 -19.99
C ASN A 878 16.36 -9.68 -19.20
N HIS A 879 17.10 -10.74 -19.54
CA HIS A 879 18.41 -11.04 -18.94
C HIS A 879 19.48 -10.04 -19.40
N VAL A 880 19.54 -9.76 -20.71
CA VAL A 880 20.51 -8.83 -21.30
C VAL A 880 20.31 -7.38 -20.81
N ALA A 881 19.06 -6.92 -20.70
CA ALA A 881 18.75 -5.57 -20.23
C ALA A 881 19.22 -5.31 -18.79
N ARG A 882 19.17 -6.33 -17.91
CA ARG A 882 19.64 -6.22 -16.52
C ARG A 882 21.15 -6.33 -16.37
N SER A 883 21.82 -7.14 -17.19
CA SER A 883 23.29 -7.22 -17.19
C SER A 883 23.93 -5.87 -17.52
N LYS A 884 23.32 -5.08 -18.41
CA LYS A 884 23.78 -3.72 -18.74
C LYS A 884 23.53 -2.68 -17.64
N GLY A 885 22.54 -2.89 -16.77
CA GLY A 885 22.20 -1.96 -15.67
C GLY A 885 23.04 -2.12 -14.39
N VAL A 886 23.88 -3.16 -14.31
CA VAL A 886 24.78 -3.42 -13.16
C VAL A 886 26.22 -2.94 -13.45
N SER A 887 26.51 -2.50 -14.67
CA SER A 887 27.84 -2.00 -15.09
C SER A 887 27.89 -0.47 -15.27
N GLY A 888 26.93 0.28 -14.71
CA GLY A 888 26.84 1.74 -14.80
C GLY A 888 26.95 2.39 -13.44
#